data_AF-A0A165A0Q2-F1
#
_entry.id   AF-A0A165A0Q2-F1
#
_cell.length_a   1.000
_cell.length_b   1.000
_cell.length_c   1.000
_cell.angle_alpha   90.00
_cell.angle_beta   90.00
_cell.angle_gamma   90.00
#
_symmetry.space_group_name_H-M   'P 1'
#
loop_
_entity.id
_entity.type
_entity.pdbx_description
1 polymer ?
#
loop_
_entity_poly.entity_id
_entity_poly.type
_entity_poly.pdbx_seq_one_letter_code
_entity_poly.pdbx_strand_id
1 'polypeptide(L)'
;EIPSTGIECWYKLGGRSQRSTIQGRIHLKLWLSTREDLGTSEEDNWTEIKQQEKLHCVFIDFEVSRFKNSPSQWTGELSQAALTILHQHAIQGDVTVLQSHVVRWIAYARKLPDKSLHFSVLFRILNDLDHQWSSFSTEPLSREEEDALAESFTAFIDYSLSCLRKIRYLFSHRLSNSSKLEFLLKCLMQLDVMRAFRRCCPFHKEIRGEIVVAIRKGAAEWFTSELQRCVPTDANLVTVINGLTVLTNRVYADLTRSHQIYDDVFQRIGNVSYFNIVYKNHMKMITQEFSSRLESIRSHFPNGPNGPTISTTDGGNGAETGSAENAGPLFELNIALQDLQKFQDHAPPEEISLSHQMAALNCHDCFRVVLEQWLIVARSKALNRVRSAVELDSFTNVEPYLKHSTSAIDTTSCFYQVCDFWKQLAWPELVSSYPFVYSLVEMITASAIVYADLIFLRIQTHGFFTDDWKNTAVVEEVYVNLNNLQHVKNALASIPQTLRVTAIVSAVDGPNTALLDVQRSPISGRSRSPSVVSGTLTSPGYLMIAGGAMPNISGCVGINSYDNSARQAFHNLLETARDHYENKLLRVAGCLAEKMRSEMKKNIFHLAWSPDSLPANEAAAPLLDCLDHILLDLQPNLLPDAFQRCVAAIWDVLLVELWAQAEVSSGVS
;
A
#
# COMPACT_ATOMS: atom_id res chain seq x y z
N GLU A 1 72.05 9.60 27.52
CA GLU A 1 71.39 9.73 26.20
C GLU A 1 70.46 10.93 26.26
N ILE A 2 70.42 11.76 25.21
CA ILE A 2 69.51 12.92 25.11
C ILE A 2 68.34 12.49 24.22
N PRO A 3 67.09 12.45 24.72
CA PRO A 3 65.92 12.08 23.91
C PRO A 3 65.57 13.19 22.91
N SER A 4 64.80 12.86 21.86
CA SER A 4 64.38 13.80 20.81
C SER A 4 63.54 14.98 21.32
N THR A 5 62.85 14.84 22.45
CA THR A 5 62.13 15.92 23.14
C THR A 5 63.04 16.86 23.94
N GLY A 6 64.34 16.61 23.96
CA GLY A 6 65.32 17.29 24.81
C GLY A 6 65.29 16.83 26.27
N ILE A 7 66.30 17.26 27.03
CA ILE A 7 66.40 17.04 28.47
C ILE A 7 66.66 18.38 29.17
N GLU A 8 65.92 18.65 30.23
CA GLU A 8 66.06 19.85 31.05
C GLU A 8 66.30 19.43 32.50
N CYS A 9 67.53 19.59 32.99
CA CYS A 9 67.85 19.26 34.37
C CYS A 9 69.07 19.99 34.95
N TRP A 10 69.22 19.91 36.27
CA TRP A 10 70.36 20.47 37.00
C TRP A 10 71.51 19.47 37.07
N TYR A 11 72.68 19.87 36.55
CA TYR A 11 73.92 19.10 36.57
C TYR A 11 74.88 19.64 37.63
N LYS A 12 75.58 18.77 38.36
CA LYS A 12 76.62 19.20 39.32
C LYS A 12 77.89 19.59 38.57
N LEU A 13 78.47 20.73 38.92
CA LEU A 13 79.76 21.17 38.38
C LEU A 13 80.89 20.31 38.97
N GLY A 14 81.75 19.77 38.11
CA GLY A 14 82.96 19.06 38.51
C GLY A 14 84.17 20.00 38.60
N GLY A 15 85.03 19.79 39.59
CA GLY A 15 86.29 20.53 39.70
C GLY A 15 87.21 20.27 38.51
N ARG A 16 87.82 21.32 37.95
CA ARG A 16 88.70 21.24 36.76
C ARG A 16 89.98 20.42 36.99
N SER A 17 90.32 20.15 38.25
CA SER A 17 91.42 19.29 38.69
C SER A 17 91.12 18.74 40.09
N GLN A 18 91.87 17.72 40.53
CA GLN A 18 91.72 17.12 41.87
C GLN A 18 91.92 18.12 43.04
N ARG A 19 92.49 19.30 42.78
CA ARG A 19 92.68 20.38 43.79
C ARG A 19 91.59 21.45 43.77
N SER A 20 90.62 21.37 42.85
CA SER A 20 89.57 22.37 42.69
C SER A 20 88.38 22.09 43.62
N THR A 21 88.05 23.05 44.48
CA THR A 21 86.98 22.98 45.49
C THR A 21 85.65 23.59 45.03
N ILE A 22 85.51 23.86 43.72
CA ILE A 22 84.31 24.52 43.18
C ILE A 22 83.10 23.58 43.34
N GLN A 23 82.07 24.07 44.04
CA GLN A 23 80.80 23.40 44.23
C GLN A 23 79.68 24.28 43.66
N GLY A 24 78.83 23.71 42.81
CA GLY A 24 77.70 24.39 42.21
C GLY A 24 76.88 23.45 41.33
N ARG A 25 75.71 23.91 40.90
CA ARG A 25 74.89 23.23 39.89
C ARG A 25 74.64 24.18 38.73
N ILE A 26 74.57 23.63 37.53
CA ILE A 26 74.19 24.34 36.31
C ILE A 26 72.89 23.74 35.79
N HIS A 27 71.94 24.61 35.46
CA HIS A 27 70.71 24.19 34.80
C HIS A 27 70.97 24.15 33.30
N LEU A 28 70.86 22.97 32.69
CA LEU A 28 71.05 22.81 31.27
C LEU A 28 69.76 22.29 30.65
N LYS A 29 69.38 22.95 29.56
CA LYS A 29 68.37 22.46 28.62
C LYS A 29 69.12 22.05 27.36
N LEU A 30 69.13 20.75 27.08
CA LEU A 30 69.90 20.14 26.01
C LEU A 30 68.96 19.48 25.02
N TRP A 31 69.20 19.70 23.73
CA TRP A 31 68.50 19.06 22.62
C TRP A 31 69.55 18.57 21.63
N LEU A 32 69.33 17.38 21.08
CA LEU A 32 70.21 16.79 20.07
C LEU A 32 69.37 16.50 18.83
N SER A 33 69.59 17.25 17.76
CA SER A 33 68.94 17.07 16.46
C SER A 33 69.99 17.04 15.36
N THR A 34 69.87 16.09 14.43
CA THR A 34 70.61 16.13 13.17
C THR A 34 69.79 16.95 12.19
N ARG A 35 70.10 18.23 12.02
CA ARG A 35 69.50 19.02 10.94
C ARG A 35 70.30 18.73 9.67
N GLU A 36 69.63 18.51 8.54
CA GLU A 36 70.34 18.67 7.27
C GLU A 36 70.74 20.15 7.17
N ASP A 37 72.01 20.42 6.81
CA ASP A 37 72.50 21.78 6.55
C ASP A 37 71.86 22.27 5.24
N LEU A 38 70.56 22.56 5.28
CA LEU A 38 69.87 23.35 4.28
C LEU A 38 70.42 24.77 4.44
N GLY A 39 71.31 25.14 3.52
CA GLY A 39 72.01 26.42 3.55
C GLY A 39 71.02 27.56 3.41
N THR A 40 71.07 28.54 4.31
CA THR A 40 70.17 29.71 4.37
C THR A 40 68.67 29.39 4.51
N SER A 41 67.98 30.24 5.29
CA SER A 41 66.56 30.12 5.70
C SER A 41 65.52 30.15 4.55
N GLU A 42 65.94 30.09 3.29
CA GLU A 42 65.09 30.27 2.10
C GLU A 42 64.88 28.99 1.27
N GLU A 43 65.46 27.85 1.67
CA GLU A 43 65.18 26.57 1.01
C GLU A 43 63.81 26.02 1.45
N ASP A 44 62.91 25.81 0.49
CA ASP A 44 61.56 25.27 0.66
C ASP A 44 61.61 23.80 1.12
N ASN A 45 60.97 23.48 2.25
CA ASN A 45 60.92 22.14 2.84
C ASN A 45 59.85 21.21 2.22
N TRP A 46 59.34 21.57 1.04
CA TRP A 46 58.32 20.82 0.31
C TRP A 46 58.69 19.36 0.04
N THR A 47 59.96 19.07 -0.22
CA THR A 47 60.43 17.69 -0.47
C THR A 47 60.25 16.84 0.79
N GLU A 48 60.57 17.39 1.95
CA GLU A 48 60.47 16.77 3.27
C GLU A 48 59.01 16.55 3.63
N ILE A 49 58.12 17.50 3.32
CA ILE A 49 56.67 17.37 3.46
C ILE A 49 56.13 16.21 2.62
N LYS A 50 56.56 16.10 1.36
CA LYS A 50 56.18 14.98 0.48
C LYS A 50 56.71 13.63 0.95
N GLN A 51 57.90 13.60 1.54
CA GLN A 51 58.44 12.38 2.15
C GLN A 51 57.66 12.01 3.42
N GLN A 52 57.34 12.99 4.27
CA GLN A 52 56.52 12.81 5.47
C GLN A 52 55.14 12.25 5.11
N GLU A 53 54.51 12.75 4.05
CA GLU A 53 53.25 12.26 3.50
C GLU A 53 53.34 10.78 3.07
N LYS A 54 54.41 10.41 2.36
CA LYS A 54 54.67 9.02 1.97
C LYS A 54 54.89 8.10 3.18
N LEU A 55 55.66 8.55 4.17
CA LEU A 55 55.87 7.80 5.42
C LEU A 55 54.55 7.55 6.15
N HIS A 56 53.70 8.58 6.26
CA HIS A 56 52.35 8.41 6.81
C HIS A 56 51.55 7.36 6.03
N CYS A 57 51.53 7.41 4.70
CA CYS A 57 50.86 6.41 3.87
C CYS A 57 51.38 4.99 4.11
N VAL A 58 52.71 4.80 4.21
CA VAL A 58 53.33 3.49 4.46
C VAL A 58 52.95 2.95 5.84
N PHE A 59 52.95 3.79 6.88
CA PHE A 59 52.55 3.36 8.22
C PHE A 59 51.07 3.04 8.30
N ILE A 60 50.20 3.81 7.62
CA ILE A 60 48.77 3.48 7.52
C ILE A 60 48.59 2.12 6.85
N ASP A 61 49.27 1.86 5.73
CA ASP A 61 49.20 0.58 5.03
C ASP A 61 49.65 -0.58 5.93
N PHE A 62 50.76 -0.38 6.65
CA PHE A 62 51.30 -1.38 7.57
C PHE A 62 50.33 -1.70 8.71
N GLU A 63 49.80 -0.69 9.40
CA GLU A 63 48.89 -0.89 10.54
C GLU A 63 47.58 -1.54 10.09
N VAL A 64 46.98 -1.06 8.99
CA VAL A 64 45.76 -1.66 8.44
C VAL A 64 45.98 -3.11 8.01
N SER A 65 47.14 -3.43 7.41
CA SER A 65 47.45 -4.80 6.97
C SER A 65 47.58 -5.80 8.13
N ARG A 66 47.95 -5.32 9.33
CA ARG A 66 48.09 -6.15 10.53
C ARG A 66 46.85 -6.14 11.43
N PHE A 67 45.89 -5.26 11.15
CA PHE A 67 44.67 -5.18 11.91
C PHE A 67 43.79 -6.41 11.63
N LYS A 68 43.52 -7.20 12.69
CA LYS A 68 42.84 -8.50 12.57
C LYS A 68 41.37 -8.39 12.17
N ASN A 69 40.74 -7.26 12.46
CA ASN A 69 39.33 -7.02 12.18
C ASN A 69 39.15 -6.23 10.86
N SER A 70 37.91 -5.91 10.50
CA SER A 70 37.64 -5.06 9.34
C SER A 70 38.39 -3.72 9.48
N PRO A 71 39.06 -3.24 8.42
CA PRO A 71 39.73 -1.93 8.41
C PRO A 71 38.84 -0.76 8.88
N SER A 72 37.53 -0.87 8.67
CA SER A 72 36.54 0.12 9.13
C SER A 72 36.31 0.15 10.65
N GLN A 73 36.96 -0.73 11.43
CA GLN A 73 36.96 -0.71 12.89
C GLN A 73 38.29 -0.20 13.47
N TRP A 74 39.29 0.05 12.63
CA TRP A 74 40.55 0.60 13.09
C TRP A 74 40.38 2.05 13.53
N THR A 75 40.95 2.41 14.68
CA THR A 75 40.82 3.74 15.30
C THR A 75 41.60 4.83 14.55
N GLY A 76 42.41 4.46 13.56
CA GLY A 76 43.30 5.37 12.85
C GLY A 76 44.49 5.84 13.71
N GLU A 77 44.91 5.02 14.67
CA GLU A 77 46.05 5.29 15.53
C GLU A 77 47.25 4.48 15.06
N LEU A 78 48.37 5.17 14.85
CA LEU A 78 49.65 4.57 14.50
C LEU A 78 50.37 4.11 15.76
N SER A 79 51.20 3.07 15.66
CA SER A 79 52.05 2.62 16.76
C SER A 79 53.04 3.71 17.22
N GLN A 80 53.47 3.62 18.49
CA GLN A 80 54.45 4.56 19.06
C GLN A 80 55.76 4.58 18.27
N ALA A 81 56.17 3.45 17.69
CA ALA A 81 57.35 3.37 16.84
C ALA A 81 57.18 4.22 15.57
N ALA A 82 56.04 4.09 14.87
CA ALA A 82 55.72 4.89 13.70
C ALA A 82 55.65 6.39 14.04
N LEU A 83 54.99 6.75 15.15
CA LEU A 83 54.92 8.14 15.63
C LEU A 83 56.31 8.72 15.94
N THR A 84 57.22 7.92 16.51
CA THR A 84 58.59 8.35 16.81
C THR A 84 59.38 8.62 15.53
N ILE A 85 59.24 7.77 14.52
CA ILE A 85 59.90 7.96 13.22
C ILE A 85 59.36 9.23 12.54
N LEU A 86 58.04 9.39 12.48
CA LEU A 86 57.39 10.58 11.90
C LEU A 86 57.81 11.86 12.63
N HIS A 87 57.88 11.82 13.96
CA HIS A 87 58.31 12.98 14.75
C HIS A 87 59.77 13.34 14.50
N GLN A 88 60.66 12.35 14.47
CA GLN A 88 62.07 12.59 14.21
C GLN A 88 62.30 13.13 12.80
N HIS A 89 61.63 12.58 11.78
CA HIS A 89 61.70 13.07 10.41
C HIS A 89 61.17 14.51 10.29
N ALA A 90 60.06 14.84 10.98
CA ALA A 90 59.54 16.20 11.02
C ALA A 90 60.53 17.21 11.62
N ILE A 91 61.23 16.85 12.71
CA ILE A 91 62.27 17.71 13.31
C ILE A 91 63.46 17.90 12.35
N GLN A 92 63.85 16.84 11.65
CA GLN A 92 65.00 16.86 10.73
C GLN A 92 64.74 17.73 9.49
N GLY A 93 63.51 17.70 8.97
CA GLY A 93 63.08 18.46 7.79
C GLY A 93 62.39 19.80 8.10
N ASP A 94 62.53 20.32 9.32
CA ASP A 94 61.93 21.59 9.78
C ASP A 94 60.42 21.70 9.49
N VAL A 95 59.69 20.58 9.63
CA VAL A 95 58.25 20.51 9.34
C VAL A 95 57.48 21.09 10.52
N THR A 96 56.72 22.16 10.27
CA THR A 96 55.95 22.85 11.29
C THR A 96 54.81 21.97 11.83
N VAL A 97 54.25 22.36 12.98
CA VAL A 97 53.09 21.67 13.56
C VAL A 97 51.89 21.72 12.61
N LEU A 98 51.66 22.86 11.94
CA LEU A 98 50.58 23.01 10.97
C LEU A 98 50.80 22.13 9.74
N GLN A 99 52.01 22.16 9.14
CA GLN A 99 52.38 21.29 8.02
C GLN A 99 52.20 19.81 8.38
N SER A 100 52.58 19.39 9.59
CA SER A 100 52.38 18.02 10.07
C SER A 100 50.90 17.60 10.10
N HIS A 101 49.98 18.50 10.50
CA HIS A 101 48.54 18.20 10.50
C HIS A 101 47.96 18.18 9.08
N VAL A 102 48.44 19.06 8.19
CA VAL A 102 48.09 19.06 6.75
C VAL A 102 48.50 17.74 6.11
N VAL A 103 49.76 17.32 6.31
CA VAL A 103 50.28 16.05 5.80
C VAL A 103 49.48 14.86 6.35
N ARG A 104 49.16 14.86 7.64
CA ARG A 104 48.32 13.84 8.26
C ARG A 104 46.94 13.76 7.60
N TRP A 105 46.28 14.89 7.37
CA TRP A 105 45.01 14.92 6.63
C TRP A 105 45.16 14.33 5.22
N ILE A 106 46.10 14.82 4.42
CA ILE A 106 46.31 14.39 3.03
C ILE A 106 46.55 12.88 2.96
N ALA A 107 47.39 12.33 3.84
CA ALA A 107 47.71 10.91 3.85
C ALA A 107 46.49 10.04 4.21
N TYR A 108 45.72 10.40 5.24
CA TYR A 108 44.53 9.65 5.64
C TYR A 108 43.39 9.79 4.62
N ALA A 109 43.17 10.98 4.07
CA ALA A 109 42.15 11.22 3.04
C ALA A 109 42.46 10.41 1.77
N ARG A 110 43.73 10.31 1.37
CA ARG A 110 44.13 9.46 0.23
C ARG A 110 43.93 7.97 0.49
N LYS A 111 44.18 7.51 1.71
CA LYS A 111 44.05 6.09 2.08
C LYS A 111 42.62 5.65 2.38
N LEU A 112 41.70 6.60 2.59
CA LEU A 112 40.30 6.33 2.88
C LEU A 112 39.63 5.41 1.83
N PRO A 113 39.70 5.67 0.50
CA PRO A 113 39.02 4.82 -0.49
C PRO A 113 39.63 3.41 -0.60
N ASP A 114 40.96 3.30 -0.56
CA ASP A 114 41.71 2.04 -0.72
C ASP A 114 41.57 1.13 0.50
N LYS A 115 41.66 1.70 1.69
CA LYS A 115 41.61 0.94 2.96
C LYS A 115 40.23 0.84 3.58
N SER A 116 39.21 1.49 3.00
CA SER A 116 37.86 1.53 3.56
C SER A 116 37.85 1.99 5.04
N LEU A 117 38.59 3.05 5.33
CA LEU A 117 38.68 3.62 6.67
C LEU A 117 37.32 4.16 7.13
N HIS A 118 37.07 4.19 8.43
CA HIS A 118 35.86 4.80 8.96
C HIS A 118 35.97 6.33 8.95
N PHE A 119 34.91 7.02 8.52
CA PHE A 119 34.88 8.49 8.43
C PHE A 119 35.12 9.19 9.78
N SER A 120 34.89 8.53 10.92
CA SER A 120 35.18 9.09 12.24
C SER A 120 36.67 9.39 12.45
N VAL A 121 37.57 8.62 11.84
CA VAL A 121 39.02 8.88 11.88
C VAL A 121 39.33 10.19 11.17
N LEU A 122 38.74 10.38 9.99
CA LEU A 122 38.90 11.58 9.18
C LEU A 122 38.28 12.79 9.86
N PHE A 123 37.11 12.64 10.48
CA PHE A 123 36.45 13.69 11.23
C PHE A 123 37.34 14.20 12.39
N ARG A 124 37.97 13.29 13.14
CA ARG A 124 38.92 13.66 14.20
C ARG A 124 40.12 14.42 13.64
N ILE A 125 40.76 13.91 12.59
CA ILE A 125 41.93 14.56 11.96
C ILE A 125 41.57 15.94 11.40
N LEU A 126 40.37 16.08 10.83
CA LEU A 126 39.87 17.33 10.28
C LEU A 126 39.64 18.39 11.37
N ASN A 127 39.08 18.00 12.51
CA ASN A 127 38.91 18.88 13.67
C ASN A 127 40.26 19.28 14.29
N ASP A 128 41.21 18.32 14.39
CA ASP A 128 42.57 18.61 14.86
C ASP A 128 43.23 19.66 13.94
N LEU A 129 43.09 19.52 12.62
CA LEU A 129 43.62 20.46 11.63
C LEU A 129 42.97 21.86 11.79
N ASP A 130 41.65 21.96 11.94
CA ASP A 130 40.97 23.24 12.11
C ASP A 130 41.40 23.99 13.39
N HIS A 131 41.59 23.25 14.48
CA HIS A 131 42.07 23.80 15.75
C HIS A 131 43.49 24.37 15.60
N GLN A 132 44.40 23.63 14.96
CA GLN A 132 45.77 24.09 14.72
C GLN A 132 45.82 25.28 13.77
N TRP A 133 45.01 25.25 12.70
CA TRP A 133 44.87 26.36 11.77
C TRP A 133 44.46 27.66 12.45
N SER A 134 43.60 27.57 13.47
CA SER A 134 43.12 28.72 14.23
C SER A 134 44.10 29.21 15.30
N SER A 135 45.01 28.36 15.77
CA SER A 135 45.92 28.65 16.90
C SER A 135 47.26 29.26 16.46
N PHE A 136 47.75 28.95 15.26
CA PHE A 136 49.13 29.24 14.83
C PHE A 136 49.21 30.10 13.55
N SER A 137 48.30 31.07 13.37
CA SER A 137 48.19 31.89 12.15
C SER A 137 49.38 32.82 11.84
N THR A 138 50.56 32.59 12.42
CA THR A 138 51.78 33.37 12.25
C THR A 138 52.77 32.77 11.25
N GLU A 139 52.64 31.48 10.91
CA GLU A 139 53.44 30.82 9.84
C GLU A 139 52.53 30.42 8.68
N PRO A 140 52.53 31.17 7.56
CA PRO A 140 51.71 30.83 6.40
C PRO A 140 52.23 29.59 5.71
N LEU A 141 51.31 28.74 5.24
CA LEU A 141 51.65 27.66 4.31
C LEU A 141 52.18 28.24 2.98
N SER A 142 53.05 27.50 2.30
CA SER A 142 53.47 27.80 0.94
C SER A 142 52.31 27.64 -0.04
N ARG A 143 52.47 28.15 -1.27
CA ARG A 143 51.40 28.07 -2.27
C ARG A 143 51.15 26.62 -2.69
N GLU A 144 52.23 25.86 -2.84
CA GLU A 144 52.25 24.45 -3.21
C GLU A 144 51.56 23.58 -2.14
N GLU A 145 51.73 23.93 -0.86
CA GLU A 145 51.04 23.30 0.27
C GLU A 145 49.55 23.61 0.28
N GLU A 146 49.16 24.88 0.09
CA GLU A 146 47.77 25.29 -0.01
C GLU A 146 47.07 24.56 -1.18
N ASP A 147 47.74 24.46 -2.33
CA ASP A 147 47.21 23.81 -3.53
C ASP A 147 47.07 22.29 -3.33
N ALA A 148 48.06 21.61 -2.71
CA ALA A 148 47.93 20.17 -2.40
C ALA A 148 46.86 19.87 -1.35
N LEU A 149 46.67 20.77 -0.37
CA LEU A 149 45.58 20.65 0.59
C LEU A 149 44.23 20.84 -0.09
N ALA A 150 44.11 21.81 -1.02
CA ALA A 150 42.91 22.05 -1.82
C ALA A 150 42.54 20.83 -2.69
N GLU A 151 43.53 20.22 -3.37
CA GLU A 151 43.35 18.99 -4.14
C GLU A 151 42.85 17.85 -3.24
N SER A 152 43.42 17.69 -2.06
CA SER A 152 43.01 16.66 -1.11
C SER A 152 41.59 16.88 -0.58
N PHE A 153 41.19 18.12 -0.29
CA PHE A 153 39.80 18.42 0.11
C PHE A 153 38.82 18.10 -1.03
N THR A 154 39.13 18.54 -2.24
CA THR A 154 38.29 18.32 -3.43
C THR A 154 38.13 16.82 -3.71
N ALA A 155 39.22 16.05 -3.70
CA ALA A 155 39.19 14.60 -3.89
C ALA A 155 38.36 13.88 -2.81
N PHE A 156 38.44 14.33 -1.55
CA PHE A 156 37.61 13.79 -0.48
C PHE A 156 36.12 14.11 -0.66
N ILE A 157 35.79 15.33 -1.07
CA ILE A 157 34.41 15.74 -1.36
C ILE A 157 33.85 14.90 -2.51
N ASP A 158 34.57 14.78 -3.62
CA ASP A 158 34.17 13.97 -4.78
C ASP A 158 33.90 12.51 -4.41
N TYR A 159 34.81 11.91 -3.61
CA TYR A 159 34.63 10.55 -3.10
C TYR A 159 33.38 10.45 -2.22
N SER A 160 33.19 11.40 -1.30
CA SER A 160 32.04 11.41 -0.38
C SER A 160 30.71 11.58 -1.12
N LEU A 161 30.64 12.48 -2.10
CA LEU A 161 29.46 12.68 -2.95
C LEU A 161 29.17 11.44 -3.81
N SER A 162 30.20 10.74 -4.30
CA SER A 162 30.05 9.45 -4.99
C SER A 162 29.47 8.37 -4.07
N CYS A 163 29.87 8.35 -2.79
CA CYS A 163 29.27 7.48 -1.78
C CYS A 163 27.80 7.83 -1.52
N LEU A 164 27.45 9.11 -1.37
CA LEU A 164 26.07 9.56 -1.16
C LEU A 164 25.16 9.24 -2.37
N ARG A 165 25.68 9.34 -3.59
CA ARG A 165 24.96 8.91 -4.81
C ARG A 165 24.61 7.41 -4.78
N LYS A 166 25.42 6.59 -4.10
CA LYS A 166 25.22 5.14 -3.93
C LYS A 166 24.69 4.76 -2.55
N ILE A 167 24.00 5.67 -1.87
CA ILE A 167 23.57 5.50 -0.47
C ILE A 167 22.79 4.20 -0.21
N ARG A 168 21.89 3.85 -1.14
CA ARG A 168 21.06 2.62 -1.10
C ARG A 168 21.87 1.33 -1.04
N TYR A 169 23.08 1.35 -1.58
CA TYR A 169 23.96 0.18 -1.67
C TYR A 169 25.03 0.18 -0.57
N LEU A 170 25.58 1.35 -0.24
CA LEU A 170 26.70 1.47 0.70
C LEU A 170 26.26 1.59 2.16
N PHE A 171 25.11 2.21 2.41
CA PHE A 171 24.65 2.54 3.75
C PHE A 171 23.32 1.86 4.08
N SER A 172 23.30 0.52 4.00
CA SER A 172 22.13 -0.28 4.37
C SER A 172 21.83 -0.22 5.89
N HIS A 173 20.62 -0.63 6.30
CA HIS A 173 20.04 -0.54 7.65
C HIS A 173 20.82 -1.16 8.84
N ARG A 174 22.05 -1.64 8.66
CA ARG A 174 22.87 -2.14 9.78
C ARG A 174 23.42 -0.95 10.58
N LEU A 175 23.44 -1.07 11.91
CA LEU A 175 23.91 0.00 12.83
C LEU A 175 25.29 0.55 12.46
N SER A 176 26.22 -0.30 12.00
CA SER A 176 27.57 0.09 11.56
C SER A 176 27.60 0.99 10.33
N ASN A 177 26.54 0.98 9.52
CA ASN A 177 26.46 1.77 8.30
C ASN A 177 25.78 3.12 8.55
N SER A 178 24.87 3.19 9.53
CA SER A 178 24.30 4.45 10.00
C SER A 178 25.38 5.36 10.59
N SER A 179 26.28 4.81 11.42
CA SER A 179 27.43 5.58 11.94
C SER A 179 28.37 6.06 10.82
N LYS A 180 28.63 5.23 9.81
CA LYS A 180 29.48 5.63 8.67
C LYS A 180 28.89 6.80 7.90
N LEU A 181 27.58 6.78 7.61
CA LEU A 181 26.88 7.88 6.94
C LEU A 181 26.91 9.15 7.78
N GLU A 182 26.65 9.04 9.09
CA GLU A 182 26.69 10.16 10.02
C GLU A 182 28.05 10.85 10.02
N PHE A 183 29.14 10.09 10.15
CA PHE A 183 30.48 10.68 10.16
C PHE A 183 30.92 11.21 8.79
N LEU A 184 30.47 10.61 7.68
CA LEU A 184 30.68 11.15 6.34
C LEU A 184 30.06 12.56 6.24
N LEU A 185 28.79 12.70 6.65
CA LEU A 185 28.10 13.99 6.64
C LEU A 185 28.75 14.99 7.58
N LYS A 186 29.18 14.56 8.78
CA LYS A 186 29.92 15.41 9.71
C LYS A 186 31.22 15.95 9.10
N CYS A 187 31.99 15.13 8.38
CA CYS A 187 33.17 15.61 7.66
C CYS A 187 32.83 16.68 6.61
N LEU A 188 31.80 16.45 5.80
CA LEU A 188 31.35 17.40 4.79
C LEU A 188 30.89 18.73 5.40
N MET A 189 30.14 18.68 6.51
CA MET A 189 29.68 19.89 7.19
C MET A 189 30.82 20.61 7.94
N GLN A 190 31.81 19.88 8.44
CA GLN A 190 33.00 20.48 9.04
C GLN A 190 33.83 21.24 8.01
N LEU A 191 34.03 20.68 6.81
CA LEU A 191 34.74 21.38 5.73
C LEU A 191 34.10 22.72 5.38
N ASP A 192 32.76 22.81 5.38
CA ASP A 192 32.02 24.03 5.05
C ASP A 192 32.28 25.20 6.03
N VAL A 193 32.60 24.88 7.29
CA VAL A 193 32.87 25.87 8.35
C VAL A 193 34.36 26.17 8.54
N MET A 194 35.25 25.29 8.08
CA MET A 194 36.70 25.43 8.28
C MET A 194 37.28 26.65 7.57
N ARG A 195 38.14 27.37 8.28
CA ARG A 195 38.89 28.51 7.71
C ARG A 195 39.90 28.05 6.65
N ALA A 196 40.54 26.91 6.90
CA ALA A 196 41.48 26.29 5.97
C ALA A 196 40.81 26.01 4.62
N PHE A 197 39.60 25.46 4.63
CA PHE A 197 38.85 25.16 3.40
C PHE A 197 38.50 26.44 2.63
N ARG A 198 38.01 27.49 3.29
CA ARG A 198 37.72 28.78 2.63
C ARG A 198 38.96 29.44 2.03
N ARG A 199 40.12 29.25 2.66
CA ARG A 199 41.40 29.78 2.18
C ARG A 199 41.92 29.02 0.96
N CYS A 200 41.95 27.69 1.04
CA CYS A 200 42.49 26.82 0.00
C CYS A 200 41.52 26.63 -1.18
N CYS A 201 40.20 26.69 -0.94
CA CYS A 201 39.16 26.43 -1.93
C CYS A 201 38.14 27.59 -2.04
N PRO A 202 38.56 28.83 -2.38
CA PRO A 202 37.71 30.02 -2.29
C PRO A 202 36.53 30.06 -3.27
N PHE A 203 36.62 29.34 -4.40
CA PHE A 203 35.59 29.30 -5.44
C PHE A 203 34.76 28.00 -5.43
N HIS A 204 34.90 27.18 -4.39
CA HIS A 204 34.15 25.94 -4.28
C HIS A 204 32.65 26.23 -4.13
N LYS A 205 31.81 25.34 -4.67
CA LYS A 205 30.35 25.45 -4.52
C LYS A 205 29.95 25.14 -3.07
N GLU A 206 28.76 25.57 -2.68
CA GLU A 206 28.23 25.24 -1.37
C GLU A 206 28.08 23.71 -1.23
N ILE A 207 28.74 23.12 -0.23
CA ILE A 207 28.78 21.66 -0.04
C ILE A 207 27.37 21.10 0.14
N ARG A 208 26.47 21.81 0.83
CA ARG A 208 25.06 21.42 0.97
C ARG A 208 24.36 21.31 -0.38
N GLY A 209 24.57 22.27 -1.28
CA GLY A 209 24.02 22.25 -2.62
C GLY A 209 24.50 21.03 -3.43
N GLU A 210 25.77 20.66 -3.27
CA GLU A 210 26.34 19.48 -3.94
C GLU A 210 25.82 18.16 -3.36
N ILE A 211 25.59 18.09 -2.05
CA ILE A 211 24.91 16.95 -1.41
C ILE A 211 23.50 16.76 -2.03
N VAL A 212 22.73 17.83 -2.16
CA VAL A 212 21.38 17.78 -2.78
C VAL A 212 21.46 17.26 -4.22
N VAL A 213 22.43 17.73 -5.01
CA VAL A 213 22.65 17.27 -6.38
C VAL A 213 23.04 15.79 -6.43
N ALA A 214 23.94 15.34 -5.53
CA ALA A 214 24.38 13.96 -5.46
C ALA A 214 23.22 13.01 -5.10
N ILE A 215 22.37 13.38 -4.13
CA ILE A 215 21.18 12.62 -3.75
C ILE A 215 20.20 12.51 -4.93
N ARG A 216 19.89 13.64 -5.58
CA ARG A 216 18.97 13.67 -6.74
C ARG A 216 19.48 12.80 -7.87
N LYS A 217 20.77 12.90 -8.19
CA LYS A 217 21.42 12.08 -9.22
C LYS A 217 21.37 10.59 -8.88
N GLY A 218 21.66 10.23 -7.63
CA GLY A 218 21.58 8.85 -7.17
C GLY A 218 20.17 8.27 -7.18
N ALA A 219 19.17 9.08 -6.83
CA ALA A 219 17.76 8.70 -6.92
C ALA A 219 17.31 8.46 -8.38
N ALA A 220 17.70 9.34 -9.30
CA ALA A 220 17.35 9.21 -10.71
C ALA A 220 17.98 7.95 -11.34
N GLU A 221 19.26 7.69 -11.06
CA GLU A 221 19.96 6.51 -11.59
C GLU A 221 19.41 5.20 -11.05
N TRP A 222 19.08 5.17 -9.75
CA TRP A 222 18.42 4.02 -9.15
C TRP A 222 17.07 3.75 -9.82
N PHE A 223 16.25 4.79 -10.01
CA PHE A 223 14.94 4.65 -10.67
C PHE A 223 15.08 4.13 -12.10
N THR A 224 15.98 4.71 -12.91
CA THR A 224 16.21 4.27 -14.29
C THR A 224 16.66 2.82 -14.35
N SER A 225 17.56 2.41 -13.45
CA SER A 225 18.01 1.02 -13.36
C SER A 225 16.88 0.06 -12.98
N GLU A 226 16.04 0.44 -12.01
CA GLU A 226 14.88 -0.38 -11.62
C GLU A 226 13.80 -0.43 -12.70
N LEU A 227 13.56 0.67 -13.44
CA LEU A 227 12.64 0.70 -14.58
C LEU A 227 13.07 -0.30 -15.65
N GLN A 228 14.33 -0.27 -16.06
CA GLN A 228 14.89 -1.21 -17.04
C GLN A 228 14.81 -2.66 -16.56
N ARG A 229 14.96 -2.89 -15.25
CA ARG A 229 14.87 -4.23 -14.65
C ARG A 229 13.44 -4.74 -14.55
N CYS A 230 12.47 -3.86 -14.32
CA CYS A 230 11.06 -4.25 -14.14
C CYS A 230 10.28 -4.31 -15.45
N VAL A 231 10.58 -3.42 -16.40
CA VAL A 231 9.79 -3.23 -17.62
C VAL A 231 10.68 -3.45 -18.84
N PRO A 232 10.68 -4.66 -19.43
CA PRO A 232 11.42 -4.95 -20.64
C PRO A 232 10.90 -4.11 -21.83
N THR A 233 11.79 -3.76 -22.77
CA THR A 233 11.46 -2.93 -23.94
C THR A 233 10.47 -3.59 -24.89
N ASP A 234 10.57 -4.92 -25.08
CA ASP A 234 9.74 -5.70 -26.01
C ASP A 234 8.71 -6.59 -25.27
N ALA A 235 8.15 -6.08 -24.18
CA ALA A 235 7.20 -6.81 -23.34
C ALA A 235 5.76 -6.73 -23.87
N ASN A 236 5.00 -7.81 -23.70
CA ASN A 236 3.55 -7.77 -23.90
C ASN A 236 2.85 -6.87 -22.85
N LEU A 237 1.61 -6.48 -23.12
CA LEU A 237 0.85 -5.55 -22.28
C LEU A 237 0.79 -5.98 -20.79
N VAL A 238 0.51 -7.25 -20.52
CA VAL A 238 0.42 -7.78 -19.14
C VAL A 238 1.76 -7.69 -18.42
N THR A 239 2.86 -8.01 -19.11
CA THR A 239 4.21 -7.91 -18.53
C THR A 239 4.59 -6.46 -18.26
N VAL A 240 4.17 -5.51 -19.12
CA VAL A 240 4.35 -4.07 -18.87
C VAL A 240 3.58 -3.65 -17.62
N ILE A 241 2.29 -3.98 -17.52
CA ILE A 241 1.45 -3.62 -16.36
C ILE A 241 2.05 -4.20 -15.07
N ASN A 242 2.37 -5.50 -15.05
CA ASN A 242 2.99 -6.15 -13.90
C ASN A 242 4.35 -5.53 -13.56
N GLY A 243 5.16 -5.20 -14.57
CA GLY A 243 6.45 -4.51 -14.39
C GLY A 243 6.28 -3.14 -13.73
N LEU A 244 5.27 -2.36 -14.15
CA LEU A 244 4.92 -1.08 -13.53
C LEU A 244 4.44 -1.25 -12.09
N THR A 245 3.65 -2.28 -11.80
CA THR A 245 3.22 -2.62 -10.43
C THR A 245 4.43 -2.93 -9.54
N VAL A 246 5.33 -3.81 -10.01
CA VAL A 246 6.57 -4.15 -9.28
C VAL A 246 7.45 -2.92 -9.06
N LEU A 247 7.60 -2.07 -10.09
CA LEU A 247 8.36 -0.82 -9.97
C LEU A 247 7.75 0.10 -8.92
N THR A 248 6.44 0.30 -8.95
CA THR A 248 5.70 1.15 -8.00
C THR A 248 5.91 0.68 -6.56
N ASN A 249 5.78 -0.62 -6.31
CA ASN A 249 6.03 -1.22 -4.99
C ASN A 249 7.48 -1.06 -4.53
N ARG A 250 8.45 -1.09 -5.45
CA ARG A 250 9.87 -0.84 -5.12
C ARG A 250 10.12 0.61 -4.77
N VAL A 251 9.52 1.54 -5.49
CA VAL A 251 9.57 2.97 -5.16
C VAL A 251 8.93 3.21 -3.79
N TYR A 252 7.76 2.62 -3.52
CA TYR A 252 7.11 2.70 -2.21
C TYR A 252 8.05 2.24 -1.08
N ALA A 253 8.71 1.09 -1.26
CA ALA A 253 9.67 0.58 -0.28
C ALA A 253 10.92 1.47 -0.14
N ASP A 254 11.41 2.08 -1.21
CA ASP A 254 12.53 3.03 -1.17
C ASP A 254 12.15 4.32 -0.42
N LEU A 255 10.96 4.85 -0.65
CA LEU A 255 10.45 6.04 0.05
C LEU A 255 10.26 5.78 1.54
N THR A 256 9.72 4.60 1.89
CA THR A 256 9.58 4.17 3.29
C THR A 256 10.93 4.17 3.99
N ARG A 257 11.97 3.59 3.37
CA ARG A 257 13.34 3.59 3.91
C ARG A 257 13.94 4.99 3.95
N SER A 258 13.69 5.80 2.93
CA SER A 258 14.15 7.18 2.85
C SER A 258 13.66 8.00 4.04
N HIS A 259 12.38 7.85 4.38
CA HIS A 259 11.77 8.49 5.54
C HIS A 259 12.29 7.94 6.87
N GLN A 260 12.32 6.61 7.03
CA GLN A 260 12.61 5.98 8.33
C GLN A 260 14.09 5.95 8.71
N ILE A 261 15.01 5.87 7.73
CA ILE A 261 16.43 5.61 7.99
C ILE A 261 17.29 6.83 7.68
N TYR A 262 17.06 7.47 6.54
CA TYR A 262 17.99 8.48 6.02
C TYR A 262 17.59 9.90 6.43
N ASP A 263 16.30 10.25 6.39
CA ASP A 263 15.85 11.64 6.55
C ASP A 263 16.31 12.28 7.86
N ASP A 264 16.11 11.60 9.00
CA ASP A 264 16.57 12.11 10.31
C ASP A 264 18.07 12.44 10.33
N VAL A 265 18.91 11.58 9.75
CA VAL A 265 20.37 11.76 9.74
C VAL A 265 20.76 13.00 8.92
N PHE A 266 20.14 13.19 7.74
CA PHE A 266 20.42 14.34 6.89
C PHE A 266 19.87 15.64 7.46
N GLN A 267 18.68 15.61 8.07
CA GLN A 267 18.10 16.77 8.75
C GLN A 267 18.97 17.21 9.92
N ARG A 268 19.29 16.26 10.81
CA ARG A 268 20.05 16.52 12.05
C ARG A 268 21.45 17.08 11.80
N ILE A 269 22.16 16.59 10.77
CA ILE A 269 23.57 16.92 10.54
C ILE A 269 23.72 18.01 9.48
N GLY A 270 23.01 17.86 8.36
CA GLY A 270 23.20 18.69 7.16
C GLY A 270 22.12 19.74 6.94
N ASN A 271 21.01 19.70 7.69
CA ASN A 271 19.80 20.47 7.42
C ASN A 271 19.30 20.28 5.98
N VAL A 272 19.28 19.01 5.53
CA VAL A 272 18.84 18.61 4.18
C VAL A 272 17.68 17.62 4.29
N SER A 273 16.57 17.92 3.62
CA SER A 273 15.40 17.03 3.54
C SER A 273 15.61 15.91 2.52
N TYR A 274 16.29 14.84 2.92
CA TYR A 274 16.58 13.69 2.05
C TYR A 274 15.31 13.08 1.47
N PHE A 275 14.29 12.83 2.30
CA PHE A 275 13.02 12.24 1.89
C PHE A 275 12.35 13.08 0.80
N ASN A 276 12.22 14.40 1.00
CA ASN A 276 11.57 15.29 0.03
C ASN A 276 12.30 15.29 -1.31
N ILE A 277 13.64 15.31 -1.32
CA ILE A 277 14.45 15.26 -2.54
C ILE A 277 14.17 13.96 -3.31
N VAL A 278 14.17 12.83 -2.61
CA VAL A 278 13.94 11.51 -3.22
C VAL A 278 12.50 11.37 -3.69
N TYR A 279 11.51 11.74 -2.86
CA TYR A 279 10.09 11.74 -3.17
C TYR A 279 9.81 12.51 -4.46
N LYS A 280 10.17 13.80 -4.49
CA LYS A 280 10.00 14.67 -5.66
C LYS A 280 10.60 14.09 -6.93
N ASN A 281 11.82 13.55 -6.83
CA ASN A 281 12.49 12.93 -7.98
C ASN A 281 11.71 11.71 -8.49
N HIS A 282 11.30 10.82 -7.59
CA HIS A 282 10.56 9.61 -7.95
C HIS A 282 9.18 9.93 -8.51
N MET A 283 8.44 10.86 -7.91
CA MET A 283 7.09 11.22 -8.38
C MET A 283 7.17 11.82 -9.78
N LYS A 284 8.15 12.72 -10.03
CA LYS A 284 8.39 13.26 -11.37
C LYS A 284 8.69 12.17 -12.39
N MET A 285 9.57 11.21 -12.07
CA MET A 285 9.94 10.14 -12.99
C MET A 285 8.79 9.16 -13.23
N ILE A 286 8.02 8.81 -12.20
CA ILE A 286 6.80 8.00 -12.34
C ILE A 286 5.83 8.71 -13.27
N THR A 287 5.51 9.99 -13.04
CA THR A 287 4.59 10.72 -13.91
C THR A 287 5.07 10.72 -15.36
N GLN A 288 6.34 11.01 -15.61
CA GLN A 288 6.89 11.06 -16.97
C GLN A 288 6.86 9.70 -17.68
N GLU A 289 7.25 8.62 -17.00
CA GLU A 289 7.36 7.29 -17.60
C GLU A 289 6.01 6.55 -17.67
N PHE A 290 5.13 6.77 -16.70
CA PHE A 290 3.85 6.08 -16.65
C PHE A 290 2.86 6.70 -17.62
N SER A 291 2.85 8.03 -17.80
CA SER A 291 1.89 8.68 -18.73
C SER A 291 1.97 8.10 -20.14
N SER A 292 3.17 7.91 -20.70
CA SER A 292 3.33 7.36 -22.06
C SER A 292 2.89 5.88 -22.14
N ARG A 293 3.19 5.09 -21.11
CA ARG A 293 2.87 3.66 -21.05
C ARG A 293 1.38 3.42 -20.80
N LEU A 294 0.76 4.20 -19.91
CA LEU A 294 -0.68 4.15 -19.65
C LEU A 294 -1.49 4.60 -20.87
N GLU A 295 -1.03 5.61 -21.61
CA GLU A 295 -1.68 5.99 -22.86
C GLU A 295 -1.57 4.88 -23.91
N SER A 296 -0.42 4.20 -24.00
CA SER A 296 -0.28 3.02 -24.85
C SER A 296 -1.24 1.89 -24.42
N ILE A 297 -1.33 1.60 -23.12
CA ILE A 297 -2.27 0.61 -22.57
C ILE A 297 -3.71 0.98 -22.94
N ARG A 298 -4.09 2.25 -22.78
CA ARG A 298 -5.43 2.76 -23.12
C ARG A 298 -5.74 2.55 -24.60
N SER A 299 -4.78 2.84 -25.49
CA SER A 299 -4.94 2.65 -26.93
C SER A 299 -5.04 1.19 -27.37
N HIS A 300 -4.49 0.24 -26.59
CA HIS A 300 -4.59 -1.19 -26.86
C HIS A 300 -5.97 -1.78 -26.54
N PHE A 301 -6.77 -1.08 -25.74
CA PHE A 301 -8.17 -1.39 -25.53
C PHE A 301 -9.05 -0.32 -26.19
N PRO A 302 -9.05 -0.18 -27.53
CA PRO A 302 -10.09 0.62 -28.15
C PRO A 302 -11.37 -0.20 -28.02
N ASN A 303 -12.30 0.24 -27.17
CA ASN A 303 -13.72 0.37 -27.49
C ASN A 303 -14.53 0.60 -26.21
N GLY A 304 -15.03 1.83 -26.08
CA GLY A 304 -16.30 2.07 -25.42
C GLY A 304 -17.48 1.53 -26.23
N PRO A 305 -18.73 1.86 -25.85
CA PRO A 305 -19.95 1.10 -26.18
C PRO A 305 -20.33 0.96 -27.67
N ASN A 306 -19.62 1.61 -28.59
CA ASN A 306 -19.94 1.69 -30.03
C ASN A 306 -18.79 1.22 -30.95
N GLY A 307 -17.80 0.53 -30.41
CA GLY A 307 -16.80 -0.15 -31.23
C GLY A 307 -17.42 -1.25 -32.08
N PRO A 308 -16.88 -1.57 -33.27
CA PRO A 308 -17.40 -2.67 -34.07
C PRO A 308 -17.26 -3.95 -33.23
N THR A 309 -18.39 -4.55 -32.88
CA THR A 309 -18.44 -5.93 -32.40
C THR A 309 -17.55 -6.73 -33.33
N ILE A 310 -16.48 -7.32 -32.80
CA ILE A 310 -15.67 -8.28 -33.57
C ILE A 310 -16.68 -9.35 -33.99
N SER A 311 -17.10 -9.26 -35.25
CA SER A 311 -17.84 -10.30 -35.91
C SER A 311 -16.95 -11.52 -35.84
N THR A 312 -17.37 -12.50 -35.06
CA THR A 312 -16.88 -13.87 -35.13
C THR A 312 -17.18 -14.38 -36.53
N THR A 313 -16.26 -14.09 -37.45
CA THR A 313 -16.13 -14.77 -38.72
C THR A 313 -14.74 -15.38 -38.73
N ASP A 314 -14.75 -16.68 -39.03
CA ASP A 314 -13.63 -17.59 -39.21
C ASP A 314 -13.00 -18.21 -37.97
N GLY A 315 -13.27 -19.51 -37.86
CA GLY A 315 -12.53 -20.43 -37.02
C GLY A 315 -11.05 -20.42 -37.40
N GLY A 316 -10.24 -19.93 -36.48
CA GLY A 316 -8.80 -20.02 -36.50
C GLY A 316 -8.30 -19.61 -35.13
N ASN A 317 -7.43 -20.42 -34.54
CA ASN A 317 -6.84 -20.30 -33.20
C ASN A 317 -6.20 -18.92 -32.96
N GLY A 318 -7.00 -17.91 -32.64
CA GLY A 318 -6.59 -16.57 -32.24
C GLY A 318 -6.93 -16.34 -30.77
N ALA A 319 -5.90 -16.41 -29.91
CA ALA A 319 -6.02 -16.18 -28.48
C ALA A 319 -6.43 -14.72 -28.16
N GLU A 320 -7.48 -14.59 -27.34
CA GLU A 320 -7.48 -13.85 -26.06
C GLU A 320 -7.02 -12.37 -26.06
N THR A 321 -7.34 -11.59 -27.09
CA THR A 321 -6.94 -10.18 -27.17
C THR A 321 -7.99 -9.18 -26.66
N GLY A 322 -8.73 -9.57 -25.63
CA GLY A 322 -9.75 -8.74 -24.95
C GLY A 322 -10.24 -9.36 -23.64
N SER A 323 -9.34 -10.01 -22.90
CA SER A 323 -9.66 -10.89 -21.78
C SER A 323 -9.81 -10.14 -20.45
N ALA A 324 -10.84 -10.51 -19.68
CA ALA A 324 -11.03 -10.10 -18.29
C ALA A 324 -9.82 -10.42 -17.37
N GLU A 325 -8.88 -11.26 -17.83
CA GLU A 325 -7.61 -11.56 -17.16
C GLU A 325 -6.69 -10.33 -17.02
N ASN A 326 -6.86 -9.32 -17.88
CA ASN A 326 -6.07 -8.07 -17.82
C ASN A 326 -6.55 -7.09 -16.73
N ALA A 327 -7.76 -7.29 -16.20
CA ALA A 327 -8.31 -6.42 -15.16
C ALA A 327 -7.58 -6.60 -13.82
N GLY A 328 -7.18 -7.82 -13.46
CA GLY A 328 -6.42 -8.08 -12.22
C GLY A 328 -5.13 -7.26 -12.13
N PRO A 329 -4.21 -7.37 -13.12
CA PRO A 329 -2.99 -6.57 -13.18
C PRO A 329 -3.21 -5.05 -13.11
N LEU A 330 -4.22 -4.53 -13.81
CA LEU A 330 -4.55 -3.09 -13.79
C LEU A 330 -5.09 -2.63 -12.44
N PHE A 331 -5.88 -3.49 -11.78
CA PHE A 331 -6.35 -3.24 -10.43
C PHE A 331 -5.17 -3.17 -9.46
N GLU A 332 -4.25 -4.14 -9.50
CA GLU A 332 -3.05 -4.13 -8.64
C GLU A 332 -2.18 -2.89 -8.88
N LEU A 333 -1.98 -2.48 -10.14
CA LEU A 333 -1.27 -1.25 -10.47
C LEU A 333 -1.95 -0.02 -9.87
N ASN A 334 -3.27 0.05 -9.97
CA ASN A 334 -4.05 1.15 -9.40
C ASN A 334 -3.90 1.21 -7.87
N ILE A 335 -3.99 0.08 -7.16
CA ILE A 335 -3.78 0.04 -5.71
C ILE A 335 -2.36 0.49 -5.35
N ALA A 336 -1.33 0.00 -6.06
CA ALA A 336 0.05 0.39 -5.80
C ALA A 336 0.28 1.91 -5.97
N LEU A 337 -0.37 2.53 -6.97
CA LEU A 337 -0.30 3.97 -7.18
C LEU A 337 -1.07 4.77 -6.12
N GLN A 338 -2.23 4.27 -5.67
CA GLN A 338 -2.95 4.88 -4.55
C GLN A 338 -2.13 4.84 -3.25
N ASP A 339 -1.43 3.74 -2.98
CA ASP A 339 -0.54 3.65 -1.82
C ASP A 339 0.62 4.65 -1.91
N LEU A 340 1.17 4.85 -3.10
CA LEU A 340 2.19 5.86 -3.34
C LEU A 340 1.69 7.29 -3.11
N GLN A 341 0.43 7.57 -3.47
CA GLN A 341 -0.19 8.88 -3.23
C GLN A 341 -0.32 9.20 -1.74
N LYS A 342 -0.45 8.20 -0.85
CA LYS A 342 -0.52 8.43 0.62
C LYS A 342 0.73 9.10 1.20
N PHE A 343 1.88 9.03 0.53
CA PHE A 343 3.06 9.78 0.96
C PHE A 343 2.93 11.29 0.83
N GLN A 344 1.90 11.80 0.13
CA GLN A 344 1.63 13.24 0.02
C GLN A 344 1.42 13.92 1.38
N ASP A 345 0.90 13.18 2.38
CA ASP A 345 0.64 13.72 3.72
C ASP A 345 1.95 14.10 4.46
N HIS A 346 3.09 13.58 3.98
CA HIS A 346 4.41 13.83 4.56
C HIS A 346 5.20 14.88 3.77
N ALA A 347 4.67 15.37 2.64
CA ALA A 347 5.35 16.34 1.78
C ALA A 347 4.99 17.79 2.17
N PRO A 348 5.91 18.76 2.01
CA PRO A 348 5.63 20.16 2.33
C PRO A 348 4.60 20.80 1.37
N PRO A 349 3.87 21.85 1.80
CA PRO A 349 2.77 22.46 1.04
C PRO A 349 3.17 23.02 -0.34
N GLU A 350 4.44 23.36 -0.54
CA GLU A 350 4.95 23.88 -1.82
C GLU A 350 4.94 22.83 -2.94
N GLU A 351 4.75 21.54 -2.61
CA GLU A 351 4.84 20.42 -3.55
C GLU A 351 3.48 19.87 -4.03
N ILE A 352 2.37 20.54 -3.69
CA ILE A 352 0.99 20.19 -4.09
C ILE A 352 0.83 20.04 -5.63
N SER A 353 1.59 20.79 -6.42
CA SER A 353 1.51 20.65 -7.89
C SER A 353 1.95 19.27 -8.40
N LEU A 354 2.87 18.57 -7.70
CA LEU A 354 3.32 17.23 -8.08
C LEU A 354 2.34 16.15 -7.64
N SER A 355 1.70 16.31 -6.48
CA SER A 355 0.64 15.40 -6.05
C SER A 355 -0.55 15.46 -7.01
N HIS A 356 -0.90 16.65 -7.51
CA HIS A 356 -1.93 16.80 -8.55
C HIS A 356 -1.54 16.10 -9.85
N GLN A 357 -0.27 16.16 -10.27
CA GLN A 357 0.22 15.45 -11.47
C GLN A 357 0.20 13.92 -11.30
N MET A 358 0.43 13.42 -10.10
CA MET A 358 0.30 12.00 -9.80
C MET A 358 -1.15 11.54 -9.71
N ALA A 359 -2.02 12.34 -9.11
CA ALA A 359 -3.46 12.10 -9.13
C ALA A 359 -3.97 12.04 -10.58
N ALA A 360 -3.38 12.85 -11.47
CA ALA A 360 -3.68 12.85 -12.90
C ALA A 360 -3.16 11.63 -13.69
N LEU A 361 -2.31 10.76 -13.12
CA LEU A 361 -1.95 9.48 -13.76
C LEU A 361 -3.16 8.55 -13.92
N ASN A 362 -4.26 8.84 -13.22
CA ASN A 362 -5.62 8.32 -13.40
C ASN A 362 -5.72 6.93 -14.05
N CYS A 363 -5.17 5.90 -13.38
CA CYS A 363 -5.31 4.52 -13.83
C CYS A 363 -6.77 4.07 -13.93
N HIS A 364 -7.71 4.81 -13.32
CA HIS A 364 -9.14 4.59 -13.50
C HIS A 364 -9.58 4.68 -14.96
N ASP A 365 -8.96 5.52 -15.80
CA ASP A 365 -9.32 5.60 -17.22
C ASP A 365 -8.92 4.34 -17.99
N CYS A 366 -7.74 3.78 -17.71
CA CYS A 366 -7.33 2.48 -18.26
C CYS A 366 -8.21 1.35 -17.72
N PHE A 367 -8.49 1.37 -16.41
CA PHE A 367 -9.30 0.36 -15.76
C PHE A 367 -10.76 0.41 -16.24
N ARG A 368 -11.30 1.60 -16.52
CA ARG A 368 -12.66 1.82 -17.05
C ARG A 368 -12.96 0.90 -18.23
N VAL A 369 -12.01 0.80 -19.16
CA VAL A 369 -12.18 0.05 -20.41
C VAL A 369 -12.29 -1.45 -20.16
N VAL A 370 -11.52 -1.98 -19.21
CA VAL A 370 -11.55 -3.40 -18.85
C VAL A 370 -12.58 -3.72 -17.76
N LEU A 371 -13.05 -2.72 -17.02
CA LEU A 371 -13.98 -2.88 -15.89
C LEU A 371 -15.33 -3.42 -16.36
N GLU A 372 -15.83 -2.99 -17.50
CA GLU A 372 -17.09 -3.52 -18.06
C GLU A 372 -17.00 -5.03 -18.33
N GLN A 373 -15.89 -5.50 -18.91
CA GLN A 373 -15.64 -6.93 -19.13
C GLN A 373 -15.46 -7.68 -17.81
N TRP A 374 -14.74 -7.08 -16.86
CA TRP A 374 -14.59 -7.64 -15.54
C TRP A 374 -15.95 -7.80 -14.83
N LEU A 375 -16.86 -6.82 -14.94
CA LEU A 375 -18.20 -6.86 -14.36
C LEU A 375 -19.04 -8.01 -14.93
N ILE A 376 -18.92 -8.30 -16.23
CA ILE A 376 -19.59 -9.44 -16.87
C ILE A 376 -19.12 -10.75 -16.25
N VAL A 377 -17.79 -10.93 -16.12
CA VAL A 377 -17.22 -12.15 -15.52
C VAL A 377 -17.52 -12.25 -14.02
N ALA A 378 -17.43 -11.13 -13.31
CA ALA A 378 -17.76 -11.04 -11.88
C ALA A 378 -19.22 -11.42 -11.63
N ARG A 379 -20.16 -11.00 -12.49
CA ARG A 379 -21.57 -11.40 -12.40
C ARG A 379 -21.75 -12.91 -12.48
N SER A 380 -21.12 -13.55 -13.48
CA SER A 380 -21.18 -15.00 -13.65
C SER A 380 -20.58 -15.73 -12.44
N LYS A 381 -19.42 -15.28 -11.96
CA LYS A 381 -18.75 -15.86 -10.78
C LYS A 381 -19.55 -15.68 -9.50
N ALA A 382 -20.16 -14.52 -9.26
CA ALA A 382 -21.00 -14.27 -8.10
C ALA A 382 -22.22 -15.19 -8.08
N LEU A 383 -22.90 -15.34 -9.23
CA LEU A 383 -24.03 -16.26 -9.36
C LEU A 383 -23.64 -17.72 -9.11
N ASN A 384 -22.51 -18.17 -9.69
CA ASN A 384 -22.02 -19.53 -9.47
C ASN A 384 -21.61 -19.75 -8.01
N ARG A 385 -20.97 -18.76 -7.37
CA ARG A 385 -20.60 -18.85 -5.95
C ARG A 385 -21.83 -19.01 -5.05
N VAL A 386 -22.90 -18.28 -5.33
CA VAL A 386 -24.17 -18.42 -4.59
C VAL A 386 -24.81 -19.80 -4.82
N ARG A 387 -24.83 -20.30 -6.07
CA ARG A 387 -25.34 -21.65 -6.37
C ARG A 387 -24.55 -22.72 -5.64
N SER A 388 -23.23 -22.69 -5.75
CA SER A 388 -22.35 -23.65 -5.08
C SER A 388 -22.45 -23.56 -3.56
N ALA A 389 -22.64 -22.36 -2.99
CA ALA A 389 -22.86 -22.21 -1.55
C ALA A 389 -24.09 -22.97 -1.06
N VAL A 390 -25.19 -22.95 -1.83
CA VAL A 390 -26.41 -23.71 -1.51
C VAL A 390 -26.23 -25.21 -1.76
N GLU A 391 -25.55 -25.60 -2.85
CA GLU A 391 -25.30 -27.00 -3.19
C GLU A 391 -24.44 -27.74 -2.16
N LEU A 392 -23.48 -27.03 -1.55
CA LEU A 392 -22.55 -27.58 -0.55
C LEU A 392 -23.10 -27.50 0.88
N ASP A 393 -24.23 -26.86 1.09
CA ASP A 393 -24.79 -26.62 2.42
C ASP A 393 -25.42 -27.88 3.02
N SER A 394 -25.25 -28.03 4.32
CA SER A 394 -25.95 -29.04 5.12
C SER A 394 -27.28 -28.53 5.70
N PHE A 395 -27.53 -27.22 5.63
CA PHE A 395 -28.72 -26.54 6.17
C PHE A 395 -28.91 -26.76 7.67
N THR A 396 -27.80 -26.83 8.40
CA THR A 396 -27.76 -26.87 9.85
C THR A 396 -27.21 -25.56 10.40
N ASN A 397 -27.52 -25.25 11.66
CA ASN A 397 -26.95 -24.08 12.33
C ASN A 397 -25.43 -24.20 12.39
N VAL A 398 -24.71 -23.15 12.00
CA VAL A 398 -23.24 -23.15 12.00
C VAL A 398 -22.70 -23.24 13.42
N GLU A 399 -23.31 -22.49 14.34
CA GLU A 399 -22.96 -22.45 15.76
C GLU A 399 -24.25 -22.26 16.59
N PRO A 400 -24.28 -22.61 17.89
CA PRO A 400 -25.50 -22.52 18.71
C PRO A 400 -26.15 -21.12 18.77
N TYR A 401 -25.37 -20.07 18.51
CA TYR A 401 -25.82 -18.68 18.45
C TYR A 401 -26.06 -18.15 17.03
N LEU A 402 -25.64 -18.88 15.99
CA LEU A 402 -25.87 -18.56 14.58
C LEU A 402 -26.99 -19.43 14.05
N LYS A 403 -28.20 -18.87 14.02
CA LYS A 403 -29.43 -19.60 13.62
C LYS A 403 -29.58 -19.82 12.10
N HIS A 404 -28.58 -19.45 11.32
CA HIS A 404 -28.53 -19.58 9.86
C HIS A 404 -27.37 -20.50 9.49
N SER A 405 -27.40 -21.08 8.29
CA SER A 405 -26.41 -22.02 7.79
C SER A 405 -25.26 -21.34 7.05
N THR A 406 -24.26 -22.14 6.65
CA THR A 406 -23.06 -21.64 5.95
C THR A 406 -23.38 -21.00 4.60
N SER A 407 -24.41 -21.47 3.87
CA SER A 407 -24.75 -20.87 2.57
C SER A 407 -25.18 -19.41 2.68
N ALA A 408 -25.87 -19.04 3.77
CA ALA A 408 -26.27 -17.66 4.02
C ALA A 408 -25.04 -16.76 4.27
N ILE A 409 -24.08 -17.26 5.06
CA ILE A 409 -22.82 -16.57 5.35
C ILE A 409 -21.97 -16.40 4.08
N ASP A 410 -21.83 -17.46 3.29
CA ASP A 410 -21.04 -17.43 2.05
C ASP A 410 -21.65 -16.49 1.01
N THR A 411 -22.98 -16.45 0.94
CA THR A 411 -23.74 -15.55 0.07
C THR A 411 -23.55 -14.08 0.49
N THR A 412 -23.70 -13.76 1.77
CA THR A 412 -23.51 -12.37 2.25
C THR A 412 -22.05 -11.94 2.15
N SER A 413 -21.10 -12.84 2.42
CA SER A 413 -19.67 -12.60 2.21
C SER A 413 -19.35 -12.31 0.74
N CYS A 414 -19.99 -13.00 -0.21
CA CYS A 414 -19.86 -12.69 -1.62
C CYS A 414 -20.31 -11.25 -1.93
N PHE A 415 -21.42 -10.78 -1.35
CA PHE A 415 -21.91 -9.41 -1.57
C PHE A 415 -20.97 -8.36 -0.98
N TYR A 416 -20.45 -8.60 0.22
CA TYR A 416 -19.50 -7.70 0.86
C TYR A 416 -18.14 -7.67 0.16
N GLN A 417 -17.65 -8.78 -0.39
CA GLN A 417 -16.44 -8.80 -1.22
C GLN A 417 -16.57 -7.92 -2.46
N VAL A 418 -17.74 -7.95 -3.12
CA VAL A 418 -18.03 -7.06 -4.26
C VAL A 418 -18.04 -5.59 -3.83
N CYS A 419 -18.61 -5.28 -2.65
CA CYS A 419 -18.58 -3.94 -2.10
C CYS A 419 -17.17 -3.47 -1.73
N ASP A 420 -16.37 -4.33 -1.14
CA ASP A 420 -15.01 -4.00 -0.71
C ASP A 420 -14.07 -3.82 -1.90
N PHE A 421 -14.24 -4.60 -2.97
CA PHE A 421 -13.59 -4.34 -4.25
C PHE A 421 -13.86 -2.91 -4.74
N TRP A 422 -15.13 -2.49 -4.73
CA TRP A 422 -15.50 -1.14 -5.16
C TRP A 422 -14.91 -0.04 -4.28
N LYS A 423 -14.87 -0.25 -2.95
CA LYS A 423 -14.23 0.68 -2.01
C LYS A 423 -12.73 0.80 -2.27
N GLN A 424 -12.04 -0.32 -2.48
CA GLN A 424 -10.60 -0.36 -2.76
C GLN A 424 -10.26 0.31 -4.09
N LEU A 425 -11.17 0.22 -5.07
CA LEU A 425 -11.00 0.95 -6.32
C LEU A 425 -10.96 2.47 -6.09
N ALA A 426 -11.60 2.99 -5.03
CA ALA A 426 -11.58 4.42 -4.67
C ALA A 426 -11.88 5.35 -5.85
N TRP A 427 -12.94 5.04 -6.60
CA TRP A 427 -13.27 5.77 -7.83
C TRP A 427 -13.44 7.28 -7.58
N PRO A 428 -12.79 8.16 -8.38
CA PRO A 428 -12.62 9.57 -8.02
C PRO A 428 -13.88 10.41 -8.18
N GLU A 429 -14.72 10.11 -9.17
CA GLU A 429 -15.86 10.96 -9.54
C GLU A 429 -17.21 10.23 -9.38
N LEU A 430 -18.13 10.84 -8.62
CA LEU A 430 -19.43 10.24 -8.30
C LEU A 430 -20.32 10.04 -9.54
N VAL A 431 -20.35 10.99 -10.48
CA VAL A 431 -21.23 10.89 -11.66
C VAL A 431 -20.78 9.77 -12.60
N SER A 432 -19.48 9.69 -12.91
CA SER A 432 -18.95 8.61 -13.77
C SER A 432 -18.96 7.25 -13.09
N SER A 433 -19.09 7.18 -11.76
CA SER A 433 -19.26 5.92 -11.04
C SER A 433 -20.62 5.26 -11.21
N TYR A 434 -21.65 6.03 -11.58
CA TYR A 434 -23.05 5.57 -11.61
C TYR A 434 -23.27 4.27 -12.39
N PRO A 435 -22.80 4.12 -13.64
CA PRO A 435 -22.99 2.88 -14.41
C PRO A 435 -22.39 1.65 -13.72
N PHE A 436 -21.20 1.81 -13.12
CA PHE A 436 -20.51 0.70 -12.45
C PHE A 436 -21.22 0.29 -11.17
N VAL A 437 -21.59 1.27 -10.33
CA VAL A 437 -22.31 0.99 -9.07
C VAL A 437 -23.69 0.40 -9.36
N TYR A 438 -24.38 0.86 -10.41
CA TYR A 438 -25.62 0.25 -10.87
C TYR A 438 -25.42 -1.22 -11.24
N SER A 439 -24.41 -1.56 -12.04
CA SER A 439 -24.11 -2.95 -12.40
C SER A 439 -23.73 -3.83 -11.19
N LEU A 440 -23.02 -3.27 -10.19
CA LEU A 440 -22.70 -3.98 -8.95
C LEU A 440 -23.95 -4.25 -8.11
N VAL A 441 -24.84 -3.26 -7.95
CA VAL A 441 -26.11 -3.44 -7.25
C VAL A 441 -26.98 -4.45 -7.98
N GLU A 442 -27.10 -4.34 -9.31
CA GLU A 442 -27.86 -5.29 -10.13
C GLU A 442 -27.32 -6.72 -9.95
N MET A 443 -26.00 -6.91 -10.01
CA MET A 443 -25.35 -8.20 -9.76
C MET A 443 -25.71 -8.77 -8.38
N ILE A 444 -25.58 -7.97 -7.32
CA ILE A 444 -25.88 -8.39 -5.95
C ILE A 444 -27.37 -8.76 -5.81
N THR A 445 -28.27 -7.91 -6.32
CA THR A 445 -29.72 -8.16 -6.26
C THR A 445 -30.14 -9.41 -7.04
N ALA A 446 -29.57 -9.62 -8.24
CA ALA A 446 -29.85 -10.80 -9.05
C ALA A 446 -29.35 -12.08 -8.36
N SER A 447 -28.14 -12.06 -7.81
CA SER A 447 -27.60 -13.18 -7.03
C SER A 447 -28.43 -13.47 -5.79
N ALA A 448 -28.93 -12.44 -5.11
CA ALA A 448 -29.79 -12.62 -3.94
C ALA A 448 -31.15 -13.22 -4.32
N ILE A 449 -31.77 -12.80 -5.43
CA ILE A 449 -33.02 -13.40 -5.93
C ILE A 449 -32.83 -14.89 -6.21
N VAL A 450 -31.73 -15.25 -6.88
CA VAL A 450 -31.38 -16.65 -7.14
C VAL A 450 -31.19 -17.44 -5.84
N TYR A 451 -30.51 -16.88 -4.84
CA TYR A 451 -30.39 -17.52 -3.53
C TYR A 451 -31.76 -17.80 -2.91
N ALA A 452 -32.66 -16.80 -2.88
CA ALA A 452 -33.99 -16.96 -2.31
C ALA A 452 -34.81 -18.03 -3.03
N ASP A 453 -34.70 -18.12 -4.36
CA ASP A 453 -35.38 -19.16 -5.14
C ASP A 453 -34.84 -20.56 -4.85
N LEU A 454 -33.53 -20.71 -4.69
CA LEU A 454 -32.90 -21.99 -4.35
C LEU A 454 -33.27 -22.44 -2.93
N ILE A 455 -33.23 -21.54 -1.94
CA ILE A 455 -33.66 -21.84 -0.57
C ILE A 455 -35.14 -22.22 -0.55
N PHE A 456 -35.98 -21.50 -1.29
CA PHE A 456 -37.40 -21.83 -1.35
C PHE A 456 -37.65 -23.18 -2.04
N LEU A 457 -36.93 -23.48 -3.13
CA LEU A 457 -36.99 -24.77 -3.80
C LEU A 457 -36.54 -25.91 -2.86
N ARG A 458 -35.52 -25.68 -2.04
CA ARG A 458 -35.06 -26.63 -1.02
C ARG A 458 -36.16 -26.95 -0.01
N ILE A 459 -36.83 -25.94 0.54
CA ILE A 459 -37.98 -26.14 1.43
C ILE A 459 -39.09 -26.94 0.72
N GLN A 460 -39.32 -26.68 -0.58
CA GLN A 460 -40.33 -27.40 -1.36
C GLN A 460 -40.03 -28.88 -1.54
N THR A 461 -38.78 -29.25 -1.79
CA THR A 461 -38.39 -30.63 -2.06
C THR A 461 -38.18 -31.46 -0.80
N HIS A 462 -37.93 -30.81 0.36
CA HIS A 462 -37.66 -31.46 1.64
C HIS A 462 -38.91 -31.75 2.49
N GLY A 463 -40.05 -31.98 1.85
CA GLY A 463 -41.26 -32.49 2.52
C GLY A 463 -42.01 -31.46 3.39
N PHE A 464 -41.60 -30.19 3.42
CA PHE A 464 -42.33 -29.19 4.18
C PHE A 464 -43.76 -29.00 3.66
N PHE A 465 -43.98 -29.03 2.34
CA PHE A 465 -45.32 -28.90 1.76
C PHE A 465 -46.08 -30.23 1.62
N THR A 466 -45.55 -31.33 2.14
CA THR A 466 -46.23 -32.64 2.18
C THR A 466 -46.74 -32.96 3.58
N ASP A 467 -47.41 -34.10 3.74
CA ASP A 467 -47.92 -34.58 5.03
C ASP A 467 -46.80 -34.97 6.01
N ASP A 468 -45.57 -35.16 5.51
CA ASP A 468 -44.38 -35.56 6.28
C ASP A 468 -43.74 -34.41 7.09
N TRP A 469 -44.31 -33.20 7.03
CA TRP A 469 -43.77 -32.00 7.66
C TRP A 469 -43.56 -32.11 9.18
N LYS A 470 -44.27 -33.05 9.84
CA LYS A 470 -44.17 -33.29 11.29
C LYS A 470 -42.86 -33.95 11.71
N ASN A 471 -42.02 -34.35 10.76
CA ASN A 471 -40.67 -34.82 11.06
C ASN A 471 -39.83 -33.66 11.64
N THR A 472 -39.29 -33.84 12.84
CA THR A 472 -38.48 -32.84 13.55
C THR A 472 -37.34 -32.29 12.68
N ALA A 473 -36.68 -33.14 11.90
CA ALA A 473 -35.59 -32.69 11.02
C ALA A 473 -36.07 -31.72 9.91
N VAL A 474 -37.29 -31.93 9.41
CA VAL A 474 -37.90 -31.04 8.39
C VAL A 474 -38.25 -29.69 9.01
N VAL A 475 -38.78 -29.68 10.23
CA VAL A 475 -39.13 -28.45 10.95
C VAL A 475 -37.88 -27.64 11.30
N GLU A 476 -36.84 -28.29 11.82
CA GLU A 476 -35.55 -27.64 12.12
C GLU A 476 -34.92 -27.03 10.87
N GLU A 477 -34.89 -27.76 9.75
CA GLU A 477 -34.38 -27.26 8.46
C GLU A 477 -35.20 -26.05 7.96
N VAL A 478 -36.51 -26.00 8.21
CA VAL A 478 -37.36 -24.84 7.87
C VAL A 478 -36.99 -23.61 8.70
N TYR A 479 -36.70 -23.76 9.99
CA TYR A 479 -36.23 -22.65 10.83
C TYR A 479 -34.90 -22.09 10.33
N VAL A 480 -33.93 -22.96 10.02
CA VAL A 480 -32.65 -22.56 9.45
C VAL A 480 -32.86 -21.81 8.14
N ASN A 481 -33.70 -22.32 7.24
CA ASN A 481 -33.93 -21.69 5.94
C ASN A 481 -34.71 -20.35 6.04
N LEU A 482 -35.63 -20.19 6.99
CA LEU A 482 -36.26 -18.90 7.28
C LEU A 482 -35.21 -17.89 7.77
N ASN A 483 -34.30 -18.32 8.63
CA ASN A 483 -33.21 -17.47 9.11
C ASN A 483 -32.20 -17.13 8.01
N ASN A 484 -31.92 -18.07 7.11
CA ASN A 484 -31.09 -17.84 5.92
C ASN A 484 -31.66 -16.72 5.05
N LEU A 485 -32.95 -16.82 4.70
CA LEU A 485 -33.64 -15.79 3.93
C LEU A 485 -33.62 -14.44 4.64
N GLN A 486 -33.87 -14.41 5.95
CA GLN A 486 -33.86 -13.18 6.73
C GLN A 486 -32.45 -12.58 6.85
N HIS A 487 -31.42 -13.41 7.03
CA HIS A 487 -30.03 -12.97 7.12
C HIS A 487 -29.57 -12.30 5.83
N VAL A 488 -29.81 -12.95 4.68
CA VAL A 488 -29.44 -12.38 3.37
C VAL A 488 -30.23 -11.11 3.05
N LYS A 489 -31.53 -11.08 3.41
CA LYS A 489 -32.35 -9.87 3.30
C LYS A 489 -31.78 -8.69 4.12
N ASN A 490 -31.32 -8.96 5.35
CA ASN A 490 -30.71 -7.93 6.20
C ASN A 490 -29.39 -7.42 5.60
N ALA A 491 -28.58 -8.32 5.01
CA ALA A 491 -27.38 -7.91 4.30
C ALA A 491 -27.70 -7.01 3.09
N LEU A 492 -28.72 -7.34 2.29
CA LEU A 492 -29.17 -6.51 1.17
C LEU A 492 -29.53 -5.07 1.59
N ALA A 493 -30.16 -4.90 2.75
CA ALA A 493 -30.53 -3.57 3.27
C ALA A 493 -29.30 -2.67 3.54
N SER A 494 -28.13 -3.25 3.80
CA SER A 494 -26.89 -2.52 4.06
C SER A 494 -26.11 -2.10 2.79
N ILE A 495 -26.38 -2.72 1.64
CA ILE A 495 -25.65 -2.50 0.39
C ILE A 495 -25.71 -1.04 -0.12
N PRO A 496 -26.88 -0.35 -0.12
CA PRO A 496 -26.96 1.00 -0.65
C PRO A 496 -26.11 2.01 0.12
N GLN A 497 -26.00 1.83 1.45
CA GLN A 497 -25.15 2.65 2.30
C GLN A 497 -23.67 2.35 2.02
N THR A 498 -23.33 1.07 1.91
CA THR A 498 -21.95 0.60 1.66
C THR A 498 -21.39 1.11 0.33
N LEU A 499 -22.22 1.15 -0.72
CA LEU A 499 -21.85 1.64 -2.05
C LEU A 499 -22.10 3.15 -2.26
N ARG A 500 -22.51 3.88 -1.21
CA ARG A 500 -22.80 5.33 -1.25
C ARG A 500 -23.82 5.72 -2.34
N VAL A 501 -24.83 4.88 -2.58
CA VAL A 501 -25.85 5.06 -3.62
C VAL A 501 -26.55 6.41 -3.48
N THR A 502 -26.86 6.84 -2.27
CA THR A 502 -27.52 8.14 -2.00
C THR A 502 -26.69 9.34 -2.46
N ALA A 503 -25.36 9.29 -2.30
CA ALA A 503 -24.46 10.33 -2.75
C ALA A 503 -24.37 10.37 -4.29
N ILE A 504 -24.33 9.20 -4.92
CA ILE A 504 -24.31 9.06 -6.38
C ILE A 504 -25.61 9.61 -6.99
N VAL A 505 -26.77 9.18 -6.46
CA VAL A 505 -28.08 9.66 -6.90
C VAL A 505 -28.19 11.18 -6.77
N SER A 506 -27.74 11.74 -5.65
CA SER A 506 -27.78 13.20 -5.44
C SER A 506 -26.87 13.96 -6.41
N ALA A 507 -25.75 13.36 -6.82
CA ALA A 507 -24.83 13.94 -7.79
C ALA A 507 -25.36 13.84 -9.24
N VAL A 508 -25.98 12.72 -9.60
CA VAL A 508 -26.51 12.46 -10.96
C VAL A 508 -27.82 13.21 -11.21
N ASP A 509 -28.76 13.16 -10.27
CA ASP A 509 -30.08 13.79 -10.37
C ASP A 509 -30.07 15.26 -9.90
N GLY A 510 -28.90 15.79 -9.51
CA GLY A 510 -28.73 17.16 -9.03
C GLY A 510 -28.82 18.22 -10.15
N PRO A 511 -29.05 19.51 -9.83
CA PRO A 511 -29.35 20.57 -10.80
C PRO A 511 -28.21 20.89 -11.80
N ASN A 512 -27.01 20.34 -11.63
CA ASN A 512 -25.86 20.60 -12.51
C ASN A 512 -25.83 19.76 -13.79
N THR A 513 -26.64 18.71 -13.93
CA THR A 513 -26.67 17.86 -15.14
C THR A 513 -27.55 18.43 -16.26
N ALA A 514 -28.54 19.27 -15.94
CA ALA A 514 -29.45 19.88 -16.92
C ALA A 514 -28.78 20.89 -17.89
N LEU A 515 -27.55 21.34 -17.63
CA LEU A 515 -26.84 22.30 -18.48
C LEU A 515 -26.01 21.67 -19.59
N LEU A 516 -25.81 20.34 -19.59
CA LEU A 516 -25.03 19.64 -20.62
C LEU A 516 -25.87 19.08 -21.78
N ASP A 517 -27.19 19.01 -21.63
CA ASP A 517 -28.10 18.41 -22.63
C ASP A 517 -28.58 19.36 -23.75
N VAL A 518 -28.23 20.65 -23.72
CA VAL A 518 -28.73 21.63 -24.71
C VAL A 518 -27.88 21.70 -26.01
N GLN A 519 -26.78 20.95 -26.14
CA GLN A 519 -25.87 21.06 -27.30
C GLN A 519 -25.91 19.92 -28.35
N ARG A 520 -26.91 19.03 -28.37
CA ARG A 520 -27.05 18.03 -29.46
C ARG A 520 -28.37 18.18 -30.22
N SER A 521 -28.30 18.78 -31.41
CA SER A 521 -29.41 18.94 -32.36
C SER A 521 -29.89 17.60 -32.95
N PRO A 522 -31.18 17.47 -33.34
CA PRO A 522 -31.75 16.23 -33.88
C PRO A 522 -31.67 16.16 -35.41
N ILE A 523 -31.40 14.99 -35.98
CA ILE A 523 -31.61 14.72 -37.42
C ILE A 523 -32.54 13.50 -37.58
N SER A 524 -33.73 13.84 -38.09
CA SER A 524 -34.77 13.09 -38.81
C SER A 524 -34.58 11.60 -39.11
N GLY A 525 -35.66 10.84 -38.87
CA GLY A 525 -35.77 9.40 -39.10
C GLY A 525 -36.02 8.94 -40.54
N ARG A 526 -35.98 7.61 -40.71
CA ARG A 526 -36.68 6.90 -41.79
C ARG A 526 -36.95 5.45 -41.40
N SER A 527 -38.22 5.09 -41.41
CA SER A 527 -38.82 3.78 -41.14
C SER A 527 -38.62 2.77 -42.28
N ARG A 528 -38.47 1.47 -41.97
CA ARG A 528 -38.97 0.35 -42.77
C ARG A 528 -39.14 -0.93 -41.93
N SER A 529 -40.21 -1.65 -42.25
CA SER A 529 -40.89 -2.79 -41.58
C SER A 529 -40.25 -4.18 -41.84
N PRO A 530 -40.65 -5.23 -41.08
CA PRO A 530 -39.94 -6.52 -41.00
C PRO A 530 -40.55 -7.62 -41.89
N SER A 531 -39.74 -8.64 -42.24
CA SER A 531 -40.19 -9.88 -42.88
C SER A 531 -39.76 -11.12 -42.09
N VAL A 532 -40.74 -12.00 -41.87
CA VAL A 532 -40.72 -13.28 -41.14
C VAL A 532 -40.31 -14.44 -42.06
N VAL A 533 -39.53 -15.41 -41.57
CA VAL A 533 -39.58 -16.84 -42.02
C VAL A 533 -39.23 -17.78 -40.85
N SER A 534 -39.93 -18.92 -40.83
CA SER A 534 -40.09 -19.94 -39.80
C SER A 534 -39.34 -21.26 -40.14
N GLY A 535 -39.12 -22.19 -39.17
CA GLY A 535 -38.85 -23.62 -39.50
C GLY A 535 -38.02 -24.51 -38.54
N THR A 536 -38.67 -25.05 -37.49
CA THR A 536 -38.63 -26.43 -36.90
C THR A 536 -37.46 -27.45 -36.99
N LEU A 537 -36.99 -27.86 -35.79
CA LEU A 537 -36.79 -29.19 -35.12
C LEU A 537 -36.54 -30.52 -35.90
N THR A 538 -35.50 -31.27 -35.48
CA THR A 538 -35.51 -32.74 -35.18
C THR A 538 -34.30 -33.17 -34.29
N SER A 539 -34.49 -34.21 -33.47
CA SER A 539 -33.58 -34.90 -32.50
C SER A 539 -33.59 -36.43 -32.84
N PRO A 540 -32.84 -37.42 -32.26
CA PRO A 540 -32.00 -37.45 -31.04
C PRO A 540 -30.68 -38.29 -31.07
N GLY A 541 -29.83 -38.16 -30.01
CA GLY A 541 -28.70 -39.08 -29.71
C GLY A 541 -27.73 -38.59 -28.60
N TYR A 542 -27.92 -39.10 -27.37
CA TYR A 542 -27.06 -39.02 -26.16
C TYR A 542 -25.57 -39.40 -26.39
N LEU A 543 -24.51 -39.01 -25.64
CA LEU A 543 -24.31 -38.53 -24.26
C LEU A 543 -22.86 -37.97 -24.14
N MET A 544 -22.65 -36.81 -23.49
CA MET A 544 -21.63 -36.52 -22.45
C MET A 544 -21.34 -35.00 -22.29
N ILE A 545 -22.23 -34.38 -21.51
CA ILE A 545 -22.05 -33.28 -20.55
C ILE A 545 -21.28 -32.03 -21.04
N ALA A 546 -21.94 -31.30 -21.94
CA ALA A 546 -21.60 -29.93 -22.34
C ALA A 546 -22.75 -28.98 -21.99
N GLY A 547 -22.42 -27.70 -21.86
CA GLY A 547 -23.26 -26.61 -21.38
C GLY A 547 -24.72 -26.64 -21.84
N GLY A 548 -25.63 -26.62 -20.86
CA GLY A 548 -27.03 -26.32 -21.09
C GLY A 548 -27.23 -24.81 -21.19
N ALA A 549 -27.48 -24.33 -22.41
CA ALA A 549 -27.98 -23.01 -22.69
C ALA A 549 -29.30 -22.76 -21.92
N MET A 550 -29.29 -21.78 -21.03
CA MET A 550 -30.52 -21.14 -20.55
C MET A 550 -31.15 -20.37 -21.72
N PRO A 551 -32.49 -20.22 -21.75
CA PRO A 551 -33.18 -19.54 -22.85
C PRO A 551 -32.60 -18.14 -23.03
N ASN A 552 -32.35 -17.82 -24.29
CA ASN A 552 -31.92 -16.51 -24.75
C ASN A 552 -33.03 -15.51 -24.38
N ILE A 553 -32.96 -14.91 -23.19
CA ILE A 553 -33.63 -13.63 -22.90
C ILE A 553 -32.77 -12.59 -23.61
N SER A 554 -32.77 -12.65 -24.94
CA SER A 554 -32.44 -11.52 -25.80
C SER A 554 -33.61 -10.55 -25.67
N GLY A 555 -33.61 -9.86 -24.53
CA GLY A 555 -34.40 -8.69 -24.22
C GLY A 555 -33.46 -7.51 -24.02
N CYS A 556 -32.43 -7.39 -24.86
CA CYS A 556 -31.83 -6.10 -25.16
C CYS A 556 -32.87 -5.27 -25.90
N VAL A 557 -33.90 -4.81 -25.18
CA VAL A 557 -34.75 -3.72 -25.65
C VAL A 557 -34.04 -2.45 -25.23
N GLY A 558 -33.76 -1.61 -26.22
CA GLY A 558 -32.86 -0.49 -26.11
C GLY A 558 -33.17 0.47 -24.96
N ILE A 559 -32.15 1.25 -24.63
CA ILE A 559 -32.29 2.53 -23.94
C ILE A 559 -33.18 3.40 -24.83
N ASN A 560 -34.49 3.24 -24.67
CA ASN A 560 -35.55 4.11 -25.17
C ASN A 560 -36.73 3.94 -24.22
N SER A 561 -36.58 4.50 -23.03
CA SER A 561 -37.68 4.91 -22.17
C SER A 561 -37.23 6.17 -21.46
N TYR A 562 -37.78 7.28 -21.94
CA TYR A 562 -37.74 8.60 -21.34
C TYR A 562 -37.93 8.53 -19.81
N ASP A 563 -37.08 9.25 -19.06
CA ASP A 563 -37.39 9.82 -17.74
C ASP A 563 -37.41 8.92 -16.48
N ASN A 564 -36.45 7.99 -16.31
CA ASN A 564 -36.22 7.39 -14.99
C ASN A 564 -34.93 7.93 -14.38
N SER A 565 -35.05 8.76 -13.33
CA SER A 565 -33.90 9.30 -12.59
C SER A 565 -33.08 8.17 -11.94
N ALA A 566 -31.80 8.42 -11.66
CA ALA A 566 -30.91 7.44 -11.03
C ALA A 566 -31.50 6.90 -9.73
N ARG A 567 -32.24 7.75 -8.99
CA ARG A 567 -33.03 7.36 -7.82
C ARG A 567 -34.01 6.22 -8.12
N GLN A 568 -34.80 6.35 -9.18
CA GLN A 568 -35.81 5.36 -9.54
C GLN A 568 -35.16 4.04 -9.98
N ALA A 569 -34.07 4.11 -10.74
CA ALA A 569 -33.37 2.93 -11.22
C ALA A 569 -32.81 2.07 -10.07
N PHE A 570 -32.10 2.67 -9.11
CA PHE A 570 -31.62 1.96 -7.93
C PHE A 570 -32.75 1.46 -7.03
N HIS A 571 -33.80 2.29 -6.84
CA HIS A 571 -34.96 1.90 -6.05
C HIS A 571 -35.62 0.65 -6.62
N ASN A 572 -35.87 0.61 -7.92
CA ASN A 572 -36.50 -0.53 -8.58
C ASN A 572 -35.71 -1.84 -8.37
N LEU A 573 -34.39 -1.83 -8.50
CA LEU A 573 -33.56 -3.03 -8.29
C LEU A 573 -33.62 -3.54 -6.85
N LEU A 574 -33.43 -2.63 -5.89
CA LEU A 574 -33.39 -2.97 -4.47
C LEU A 574 -34.76 -3.40 -3.94
N GLU A 575 -35.82 -2.71 -4.36
CA GLU A 575 -37.19 -3.05 -3.99
C GLU A 575 -37.62 -4.38 -4.58
N THR A 576 -37.34 -4.63 -5.86
CA THR A 576 -37.67 -5.92 -6.49
C THR A 576 -37.04 -7.09 -5.73
N ALA A 577 -35.77 -6.99 -5.35
CA ALA A 577 -35.12 -8.01 -4.54
C ALA A 577 -35.71 -8.10 -3.13
N ARG A 578 -35.96 -6.96 -2.46
CA ARG A 578 -36.54 -6.92 -1.12
C ARG A 578 -37.93 -7.57 -1.08
N ASP A 579 -38.79 -7.21 -2.02
CA ASP A 579 -40.15 -7.74 -2.15
C ASP A 579 -40.12 -9.23 -2.48
N HIS A 580 -39.18 -9.68 -3.31
CA HIS A 580 -38.99 -11.10 -3.58
C HIS A 580 -38.70 -11.88 -2.31
N TYR A 581 -37.78 -11.40 -1.45
CA TYR A 581 -37.51 -12.01 -0.16
C TYR A 581 -38.71 -11.95 0.78
N GLU A 582 -39.40 -10.81 0.86
CA GLU A 582 -40.59 -10.65 1.71
C GLU A 582 -41.67 -11.67 1.33
N ASN A 583 -41.95 -11.82 0.04
CA ASN A 583 -42.94 -12.77 -0.47
C ASN A 583 -42.58 -14.21 -0.12
N LYS A 584 -41.30 -14.61 -0.22
CA LYS A 584 -40.84 -15.96 0.15
C LYS A 584 -40.95 -16.20 1.65
N LEU A 585 -40.52 -15.23 2.47
CA LEU A 585 -40.62 -15.29 3.93
C LEU A 585 -42.07 -15.43 4.38
N LEU A 586 -42.97 -14.57 3.87
CA LEU A 586 -44.40 -14.62 4.19
C LEU A 586 -45.04 -15.93 3.75
N ARG A 587 -44.65 -16.48 2.60
CA ARG A 587 -45.20 -17.76 2.10
C ARG A 587 -44.80 -18.94 2.98
N VAL A 588 -43.54 -18.99 3.43
CA VAL A 588 -43.07 -20.06 4.33
C VAL A 588 -43.71 -19.88 5.73
N ALA A 589 -43.73 -18.66 6.27
CA ALA A 589 -44.34 -18.35 7.56
C ALA A 589 -45.85 -18.65 7.58
N GLY A 590 -46.58 -18.26 6.53
CA GLY A 590 -48.01 -18.56 6.39
C GLY A 590 -48.29 -20.06 6.29
N CYS A 591 -47.46 -20.82 5.58
CA CYS A 591 -47.60 -22.27 5.52
C CYS A 591 -47.31 -22.94 6.88
N LEU A 592 -46.33 -22.43 7.63
CA LEU A 592 -46.05 -22.88 8.99
C LEU A 592 -47.23 -22.61 9.93
N ALA A 593 -47.82 -21.41 9.87
CA ALA A 593 -49.01 -21.06 10.64
C ALA A 593 -50.23 -21.94 10.27
N GLU A 594 -50.44 -22.21 8.99
CA GLU A 594 -51.52 -23.08 8.51
C GLU A 594 -51.37 -24.51 9.05
N LYS A 595 -50.14 -25.02 9.14
CA LYS A 595 -49.86 -26.34 9.72
C LYS A 595 -50.17 -26.41 11.22
N MET A 596 -50.07 -25.29 11.92
CA MET A 596 -50.48 -25.13 13.33
C MET A 596 -51.99 -24.88 13.50
N ARG A 597 -52.73 -24.58 12.42
CA ARG A 597 -54.17 -24.25 12.46
C ARG A 597 -55.02 -25.30 13.16
N SER A 598 -54.76 -26.59 12.89
CA SER A 598 -55.60 -27.67 13.43
C SER A 598 -55.65 -27.71 14.96
N GLU A 599 -54.52 -27.41 15.60
CA GLU A 599 -54.39 -27.39 17.06
C GLU A 599 -55.04 -26.13 17.65
N MET A 600 -54.80 -24.97 17.03
CA MET A 600 -55.43 -23.71 17.41
C MET A 600 -56.96 -23.78 17.27
N LYS A 601 -57.47 -24.31 16.16
CA LYS A 601 -58.89 -24.49 15.89
C LYS A 601 -59.59 -25.35 16.95
N LYS A 602 -58.94 -26.43 17.40
CA LYS A 602 -59.48 -27.30 18.46
C LYS A 602 -59.66 -26.50 19.76
N ASN A 603 -58.65 -25.73 20.15
CA ASN A 603 -58.70 -24.92 21.38
C ASN A 603 -59.67 -23.73 21.27
N ILE A 604 -59.77 -23.10 20.10
CA ILE A 604 -60.75 -22.04 19.82
C ILE A 604 -62.19 -22.58 19.89
N PHE A 605 -62.43 -23.80 19.38
CA PHE A 605 -63.74 -24.45 19.50
C PHE A 605 -64.10 -24.65 20.98
N HIS A 606 -63.18 -25.12 21.81
CA HIS A 606 -63.43 -25.25 23.25
C HIS A 606 -63.72 -23.90 23.93
N LEU A 607 -63.01 -22.85 23.54
CA LEU A 607 -63.24 -21.49 24.04
C LEU A 607 -64.64 -20.98 23.65
N ALA A 608 -65.02 -21.09 22.37
CA ALA A 608 -66.29 -20.58 21.85
C ALA A 608 -67.53 -21.30 22.43
N TRP A 609 -67.38 -22.55 22.87
CA TRP A 609 -68.44 -23.37 23.45
C TRP A 609 -68.31 -23.56 24.97
N SER A 610 -67.48 -22.75 25.63
CA SER A 610 -67.36 -22.74 27.09
C SER A 610 -68.63 -22.16 27.73
N PRO A 611 -69.09 -22.66 28.90
CA PRO A 611 -70.27 -22.12 29.57
C PRO A 611 -70.07 -20.66 29.99
N ASP A 612 -71.10 -19.82 29.90
CA ASP A 612 -71.07 -18.41 30.35
C ASP A 612 -70.76 -18.23 31.85
N SER A 613 -70.90 -19.30 32.62
CA SER A 613 -70.55 -19.35 34.06
C SER A 613 -69.05 -19.56 34.32
N LEU A 614 -68.27 -19.95 33.31
CA LEU A 614 -66.83 -20.15 33.41
C LEU A 614 -66.11 -18.79 33.26
N PRO A 615 -65.21 -18.42 34.18
CA PRO A 615 -64.40 -17.22 34.04
C PRO A 615 -63.62 -17.20 32.71
N ALA A 616 -63.57 -16.06 32.02
CA ALA A 616 -62.95 -15.94 30.70
C ALA A 616 -61.47 -16.36 30.67
N ASN A 617 -60.74 -16.14 31.77
CA ASN A 617 -59.34 -16.60 31.92
C ASN A 617 -59.23 -18.13 31.97
N GLU A 618 -60.18 -18.81 32.59
CA GLU A 618 -60.21 -20.28 32.65
C GLU A 618 -60.68 -20.88 31.31
N ALA A 619 -61.63 -20.23 30.64
CA ALA A 619 -62.07 -20.62 29.30
C ALA A 619 -60.97 -20.48 28.24
N ALA A 620 -60.14 -19.44 28.34
CA ALA A 620 -59.05 -19.17 27.39
C ALA A 620 -57.76 -19.93 27.69
N ALA A 621 -57.59 -20.48 28.90
CA ALA A 621 -56.35 -21.13 29.33
C ALA A 621 -55.82 -22.19 28.35
N PRO A 622 -56.63 -23.13 27.80
CA PRO A 622 -56.12 -24.14 26.86
C PRO A 622 -55.60 -23.55 25.55
N LEU A 623 -56.19 -22.44 25.08
CA LEU A 623 -55.71 -21.73 23.89
C LEU A 623 -54.41 -20.98 24.19
N LEU A 624 -54.32 -20.33 25.36
CA LEU A 624 -53.11 -19.64 25.78
C LEU A 624 -51.94 -20.62 25.96
N ASP A 625 -52.16 -21.78 26.60
CA ASP A 625 -51.14 -22.82 26.76
C ASP A 625 -50.63 -23.37 25.41
N CYS A 626 -51.54 -23.56 24.45
CA CYS A 626 -51.20 -23.97 23.09
C CYS A 626 -50.34 -22.91 22.37
N LEU A 627 -50.71 -21.63 22.49
CA LEU A 627 -49.95 -20.53 21.91
C LEU A 627 -48.59 -20.37 22.58
N ASP A 628 -48.51 -20.49 23.90
CA ASP A 628 -47.25 -20.46 24.63
C ASP A 628 -46.32 -21.58 24.15
N HIS A 629 -46.84 -22.80 23.95
CA HIS A 629 -46.03 -23.91 23.43
C HIS A 629 -45.47 -23.61 22.03
N ILE A 630 -46.31 -23.12 21.12
CA ILE A 630 -45.90 -22.75 19.75
C ILE A 630 -44.85 -21.63 19.78
N LEU A 631 -45.09 -20.58 20.57
CA LEU A 631 -44.20 -19.41 20.63
C LEU A 631 -42.86 -19.75 21.28
N LEU A 632 -42.86 -20.58 22.33
CA LEU A 632 -41.65 -21.05 23.01
C LEU A 632 -40.80 -21.98 22.13
N ASP A 633 -41.41 -22.67 21.17
CA ASP A 633 -40.70 -23.46 20.17
C ASP A 633 -40.09 -22.57 19.06
N LEU A 634 -40.83 -21.58 18.58
CA LEU A 634 -40.38 -20.70 17.50
C LEU A 634 -39.31 -19.68 17.93
N GLN A 635 -39.46 -19.06 19.09
CA GLN A 635 -38.61 -17.97 19.57
C GLN A 635 -37.10 -18.34 19.65
N PRO A 636 -36.68 -19.47 20.25
CA PRO A 636 -35.26 -19.81 20.32
C PRO A 636 -34.69 -20.16 18.95
N ASN A 637 -35.52 -20.63 18.01
CA ASN A 637 -35.07 -21.14 16.72
C ASN A 637 -35.05 -20.09 15.59
N LEU A 638 -35.75 -18.96 15.73
CA LEU A 638 -35.85 -17.94 14.68
C LEU A 638 -35.14 -16.63 15.01
N LEU A 639 -34.67 -15.92 13.98
CA LEU A 639 -34.22 -14.53 14.08
C LEU A 639 -35.41 -13.62 14.42
N PRO A 640 -35.21 -12.47 15.11
CA PRO A 640 -36.32 -11.63 15.58
C PRO A 640 -37.32 -11.23 14.49
N ASP A 641 -36.82 -10.83 13.32
CA ASP A 641 -37.65 -10.43 12.18
C ASP A 641 -38.41 -11.62 11.54
N ALA A 642 -37.81 -12.81 11.54
CA ALA A 642 -38.44 -14.02 11.04
C ALA A 642 -39.51 -14.51 12.04
N PHE A 643 -39.22 -14.46 13.33
CA PHE A 643 -40.16 -14.75 14.41
C PHE A 643 -41.38 -13.84 14.35
N GLN A 644 -41.19 -12.52 14.22
CA GLN A 644 -42.31 -11.58 14.10
C GLN A 644 -43.22 -11.89 12.90
N ARG A 645 -42.67 -12.33 11.76
CA ARG A 645 -43.45 -12.76 10.60
C ARG A 645 -44.25 -14.02 10.87
N CYS A 646 -43.65 -15.01 11.53
CA CYS A 646 -44.36 -16.22 11.95
C CYS A 646 -45.49 -15.89 12.93
N VAL A 647 -45.24 -15.02 13.92
CA VAL A 647 -46.26 -14.57 14.89
C VAL A 647 -47.41 -13.84 14.19
N ALA A 648 -47.11 -12.94 13.25
CA ALA A 648 -48.14 -12.24 12.47
C ALA A 648 -48.99 -13.24 11.65
N ALA A 649 -48.36 -14.21 10.99
CA ALA A 649 -49.08 -15.24 10.25
C ALA A 649 -49.95 -16.15 11.15
N ILE A 650 -49.45 -16.50 12.34
CA ILE A 650 -50.21 -17.24 13.36
C ILE A 650 -51.41 -16.41 13.84
N TRP A 651 -51.22 -15.12 14.08
CA TRP A 651 -52.27 -14.19 14.48
C TRP A 651 -53.39 -14.09 13.42
N ASP A 652 -53.03 -14.02 12.15
CA ASP A 652 -54.01 -14.02 11.05
C ASP A 652 -54.84 -15.31 11.03
N VAL A 653 -54.20 -16.46 11.24
CA VAL A 653 -54.90 -17.76 11.34
C VAL A 653 -55.84 -17.80 12.55
N LEU A 654 -55.38 -17.31 13.71
CA LEU A 654 -56.19 -17.24 14.92
C LEU A 654 -57.44 -16.36 14.72
N LEU A 655 -57.27 -15.18 14.13
CA LEU A 655 -58.39 -14.28 13.84
C LEU A 655 -59.41 -14.95 12.92
N VAL A 656 -58.96 -15.61 11.84
CA VAL A 656 -59.86 -16.31 10.92
C VAL A 656 -60.69 -17.37 11.64
N GLU A 657 -60.08 -18.19 12.50
CA GLU A 657 -60.80 -19.24 13.24
C GLU A 657 -61.74 -18.67 14.32
N LEU A 658 -61.35 -17.58 14.99
CA LEU A 658 -62.21 -16.89 15.95
C LEU A 658 -63.45 -16.29 15.28
N TRP A 659 -63.26 -15.62 14.13
CA TRP A 659 -64.36 -15.07 13.34
C TRP A 659 -65.30 -16.16 12.84
N ALA A 660 -64.76 -17.28 12.38
CA ALA A 660 -65.56 -18.42 11.93
C ALA A 660 -66.45 -18.98 13.05
N GLN A 661 -65.96 -19.07 14.29
CA GLN A 661 -66.79 -19.48 15.43
C GLN A 661 -67.81 -18.41 15.84
N ALA A 662 -67.44 -17.12 15.79
CA ALA A 662 -68.34 -16.02 16.10
C ALA A 662 -69.56 -16.00 15.17
N GLU A 663 -69.36 -16.20 13.86
CA GLU A 663 -70.45 -16.28 12.89
C GLU A 663 -71.40 -17.46 13.19
N VAL A 664 -70.84 -18.64 13.49
CA VAL A 664 -71.63 -19.83 13.84
C VAL A 664 -72.45 -19.60 15.11
N SER A 665 -71.89 -18.93 16.12
CA SER A 665 -72.61 -18.59 17.35
C SER A 665 -73.70 -17.54 17.15
N SER A 666 -73.53 -16.60 16.21
CA SER A 666 -74.52 -15.56 15.88
C SER A 666 -75.69 -16.04 15.00
N GLY A 667 -75.57 -17.21 14.37
CA GLY A 667 -76.64 -17.86 13.61
C GLY A 667 -77.57 -18.74 14.45
N VAL A 668 -77.29 -18.87 15.75
CA VAL A 668 -78.11 -19.59 16.73
C VAL A 668 -78.57 -18.59 17.79
N SER A 669 -79.49 -17.70 17.41
CA SER A 669 -80.30 -16.89 18.31
C SER A 669 -81.74 -16.86 17.85
#